data_AF-A0A7V3AF81-F1
#
_entry.id   AF-A0A7V3AF81-F1
#
_cell.length_a   1.000
_cell.length_b   1.000
_cell.length_c   1.000
_cell.angle_alpha   90.00
_cell.angle_beta   90.00
_cell.angle_gamma   90.00
#
_symmetry.space_group_name_H-M   'P 1'
#
loop_
_entity.id
_entity.type
_entity.pdbx_description
1 polymer ?
#
loop_
_entity_poly.entity_id
_entity_poly.type
_entity_poly.pdbx_seq_one_letter_code
_entity_poly.pdbx_strand_id
1 'polypeptide(L)'
;MQPTDGLFDELKGLREIRAGLNRVRLRWRMFDLSAGILMVASALLGLTWALGLAQMTLRMPASWRIGLVGGALLGVGGLVWLWLVRPIRERITDERAAVKVESAFPSLRNALINAVQLARAKNLPAPMLAAAAIEQAAGQMRELPIEKAIETKPLRNAALAAGAVLLALVLTIGLNGTAFGTALRQLMQPNAFVPTVGDHPIVNVTPGDARVLAGGSLNVGAEIAPYDGPVPEATLFIREDGADRETTLKMEMAERTRFMAYLQDLRKPLRYRLEVGTSQSTLYRVEIVERPRVERIEALVTPPPYTRLKPEAFKDGSGNLKAPQDSKADVKIRMDRAVAQAALMLDGNEVVPLQVQGDGRELSGQFDVKRNGCYTVRVTDRDGHATTDDTPRKIECIPDRPPALRIVQPEAREMSVAAGAKVPVRVEATDDYGLTEVSIRFRRNREGVEQNLRLWDKLEPGRPVREGVDFVLGSTAGFEAGDTVYYWAEARDRSQMARTEQKIFKVVDPTRAKEEKIEALGDILKRLEMVLQWQNAALAQTDRHREVAQKQKQPVPGPEAGKVLDAQQKVRGECAAVNGGIRTDDTSLAWIRQALTELLSDPMPRAILAAERVQQRASKPAELGDHLNDLSVQQRRIVAGLKSILAVLPKTAEEIKDEVGPKLANDLPNDVKDKLENLKDKMKEFADEQRKVVKANEDLAKTPVEDLSEEQKKELEKLKAIEDKWEKFLKEAYTDLSKIPKQDFSDPRLLQELVQTYEEVEMAKDCLSKKAQEIACALEECGAEN
;
A
#
# COMPACT_ATOMS: atom_id res chain seq x y z
N MET A 1 -132.52 17.35 -21.67
CA MET A 1 -131.18 17.54 -22.29
C MET A 1 -130.47 16.21 -22.25
N GLN A 2 -130.32 15.54 -23.38
CA GLN A 2 -129.50 14.32 -23.46
C GLN A 2 -128.02 14.73 -23.46
N PRO A 3 -127.15 14.05 -22.71
CA PRO A 3 -125.72 14.26 -22.84
C PRO A 3 -125.29 13.94 -24.27
N THR A 4 -124.64 14.88 -24.95
CA THR A 4 -124.09 14.71 -26.31
C THR A 4 -122.79 13.92 -26.34
N ASP A 5 -122.40 13.30 -25.21
CA ASP A 5 -121.20 12.49 -25.10
C ASP A 5 -121.34 11.23 -25.97
N GLY A 6 -120.63 11.21 -27.10
CA GLY A 6 -120.57 10.09 -28.06
C GLY A 6 -121.30 10.32 -29.40
N LEU A 7 -122.23 11.27 -29.50
CA LEU A 7 -123.03 11.49 -30.73
C LEU A 7 -122.16 11.88 -31.94
N PHE A 8 -121.12 12.67 -31.70
CA PHE A 8 -120.26 13.19 -32.77
C PHE A 8 -119.10 12.25 -33.13
N ASP A 9 -118.73 11.28 -32.27
CA ASP A 9 -117.61 10.37 -32.54
C ASP A 9 -117.95 9.31 -33.61
N GLU A 10 -119.23 9.03 -33.85
CA GLU A 10 -119.68 8.17 -34.95
C GLU A 10 -119.68 8.87 -36.32
N LEU A 11 -119.66 10.21 -36.36
CA LEU A 11 -119.69 10.97 -37.61
C LEU A 11 -118.45 10.72 -38.47
N LYS A 12 -118.68 10.37 -39.73
CA LYS A 12 -117.63 10.18 -40.73
C LYS A 12 -116.87 11.47 -40.99
N GLY A 13 -117.56 12.61 -41.12
CA GLY A 13 -116.94 13.92 -41.31
C GLY A 13 -116.01 14.36 -40.18
N LEU A 14 -116.34 14.07 -38.91
CA LEU A 14 -115.47 14.42 -37.78
C LEU A 14 -114.18 13.59 -37.79
N ARG A 15 -114.28 12.28 -38.09
CA ARG A 15 -113.11 11.40 -38.22
C ARG A 15 -112.19 11.84 -39.35
N GLU A 16 -112.75 12.31 -40.46
CA GLU A 16 -111.98 12.83 -41.59
C GLU A 16 -111.33 14.18 -41.29
N ILE A 17 -112.03 15.11 -40.62
CA ILE A 17 -111.45 16.37 -40.14
C ILE A 17 -110.29 16.09 -39.17
N ARG A 18 -110.49 15.22 -38.16
CA ARG A 18 -109.42 14.84 -37.22
C ARG A 18 -108.25 14.16 -37.93
N ALA A 19 -108.51 13.28 -38.91
CA ALA A 19 -107.46 12.62 -39.69
C ALA A 19 -106.68 13.62 -40.57
N GLY A 20 -107.37 14.55 -41.23
CA GLY A 20 -106.76 15.61 -42.04
C GLY A 20 -105.95 16.60 -41.20
N LEU A 21 -106.48 17.05 -40.07
CA LEU A 21 -105.77 17.90 -39.10
C LEU A 21 -104.56 17.17 -38.49
N ASN A 22 -104.65 15.87 -38.24
CA ASN A 22 -103.50 15.06 -37.82
C ASN A 22 -102.42 14.95 -38.91
N ARG A 23 -102.80 14.80 -40.19
CA ARG A 23 -101.82 14.83 -41.31
C ARG A 23 -101.12 16.18 -41.42
N VAL A 24 -101.85 17.29 -41.27
CA VAL A 24 -101.27 18.64 -41.23
C VAL A 24 -100.37 18.81 -40.02
N ARG A 25 -100.80 18.37 -38.83
CA ARG A 25 -99.98 18.41 -37.60
C ARG A 25 -98.68 17.64 -37.77
N LEU A 26 -98.73 16.42 -38.31
CA LEU A 26 -97.54 15.60 -38.54
C LEU A 26 -96.60 16.25 -39.56
N ARG A 27 -97.13 16.75 -40.68
CA ARG A 27 -96.30 17.44 -41.68
C ARG A 27 -95.73 18.75 -41.14
N TRP A 28 -96.51 19.54 -40.42
CA TRP A 28 -96.06 20.79 -39.81
C TRP A 28 -94.91 20.51 -38.83
N ARG A 29 -95.07 19.50 -37.96
CA ARG A 29 -93.98 19.04 -37.08
C ARG A 29 -92.76 18.55 -37.85
N MET A 30 -92.94 17.79 -38.92
CA MET A 30 -91.83 17.31 -39.74
C MET A 30 -91.07 18.46 -40.41
N PHE A 31 -91.78 19.45 -40.97
CA PHE A 31 -91.15 20.61 -41.59
C PHE A 31 -90.43 21.49 -40.56
N ASP A 32 -91.06 21.79 -39.43
CA ASP A 32 -90.42 22.57 -38.35
C ASP A 32 -89.23 21.84 -37.73
N LEU A 33 -89.35 20.52 -37.53
CA LEU A 33 -88.25 19.70 -37.03
C LEU A 33 -87.11 19.62 -38.05
N SER A 34 -87.41 19.43 -39.33
CA SER A 34 -86.38 19.39 -40.39
C SER A 34 -85.68 20.74 -40.54
N ALA A 35 -86.41 21.86 -40.48
CA ALA A 35 -85.83 23.20 -40.49
C ALA A 35 -85.01 23.45 -39.21
N GLY A 36 -85.49 23.01 -38.05
CA GLY A 36 -84.79 23.10 -36.77
C GLY A 36 -83.49 22.29 -36.75
N ILE A 37 -83.52 21.03 -37.21
CA ILE A 37 -82.33 20.18 -37.36
C ILE A 37 -81.33 20.84 -38.31
N LEU A 38 -81.80 21.34 -39.46
CA LEU A 38 -80.94 21.98 -40.44
C LEU A 38 -80.31 23.28 -39.91
N MET A 39 -81.07 24.08 -39.16
CA MET A 39 -80.57 25.29 -38.48
C MET A 39 -79.55 24.97 -37.38
N VAL A 40 -79.82 23.97 -36.54
CA VAL A 40 -78.88 23.51 -35.50
C VAL A 40 -77.60 22.97 -36.14
N ALA A 41 -77.71 22.14 -37.19
CA ALA A 41 -76.56 21.63 -37.92
C ALA A 41 -75.75 22.76 -38.58
N SER A 42 -76.42 23.73 -39.20
CA SER A 42 -75.77 24.89 -39.83
C SER A 42 -75.06 25.77 -38.79
N ALA A 43 -75.70 26.01 -37.64
CA ALA A 43 -75.10 26.78 -36.57
C ALA A 43 -73.93 26.05 -35.91
N LEU A 44 -74.01 24.72 -35.74
CA LEU A 44 -72.90 23.91 -35.24
C LEU A 44 -71.71 23.98 -36.20
N LEU A 45 -71.94 23.75 -37.50
CA LEU A 45 -70.92 23.86 -38.53
C LEU A 45 -70.33 25.27 -38.59
N GLY A 46 -71.17 26.30 -38.56
CA GLY A 46 -70.75 27.70 -38.58
C GLY A 46 -69.93 28.09 -37.36
N LEU A 47 -70.30 27.58 -36.18
CA LEU A 47 -69.56 27.78 -34.94
C LEU A 47 -68.19 27.06 -34.99
N THR A 48 -68.14 25.82 -35.45
CA THR A 48 -66.86 25.10 -35.62
C THR A 48 -65.94 25.79 -36.63
N TRP A 49 -66.51 26.29 -37.72
CA TRP A 49 -65.78 27.06 -38.73
C TRP A 49 -65.23 28.37 -38.15
N ALA A 50 -66.08 29.17 -37.48
CA ALA A 50 -65.68 30.43 -36.89
C ALA A 50 -64.61 30.25 -35.80
N LEU A 51 -64.78 29.25 -34.92
CA LEU A 51 -63.79 28.95 -33.88
C LEU A 51 -62.48 28.43 -34.48
N GLY A 52 -62.55 27.54 -35.47
CA GLY A 52 -61.37 27.05 -36.17
C GLY A 52 -60.60 28.17 -36.88
N LEU A 53 -61.31 29.08 -37.54
CA LEU A 53 -60.73 30.26 -38.20
C LEU A 53 -60.13 31.24 -37.19
N ALA A 54 -60.81 31.48 -36.07
CA ALA A 54 -60.30 32.33 -34.99
C ALA A 54 -59.06 31.71 -34.34
N GLN A 55 -59.03 30.40 -34.12
CA GLN A 55 -57.86 29.70 -33.58
C GLN A 55 -56.67 29.74 -34.57
N MET A 56 -56.94 29.58 -35.86
CA MET A 56 -55.94 29.65 -36.92
C MET A 56 -55.28 31.04 -37.01
N THR A 57 -56.06 32.11 -36.83
CA THR A 57 -55.57 33.50 -36.96
C THR A 57 -55.02 34.09 -35.66
N LEU A 58 -55.71 33.89 -34.53
CA LEU A 58 -55.36 34.50 -33.24
C LEU A 58 -54.46 33.63 -32.37
N ARG A 59 -54.22 32.35 -32.73
CA ARG A 59 -53.36 31.40 -32.00
C ARG A 59 -53.55 31.43 -30.49
N MET A 60 -54.80 31.28 -30.06
CA MET A 60 -55.18 31.55 -28.68
C MET A 60 -54.52 30.57 -27.70
N PRO A 61 -54.19 31.00 -26.46
CA PRO A 61 -53.64 30.14 -25.42
C PRO A 61 -54.68 29.14 -24.90
N ALA A 62 -54.22 28.08 -24.23
CA ALA A 62 -55.07 26.99 -23.73
C ALA A 62 -56.26 27.45 -22.87
N SER A 63 -56.05 28.43 -21.99
CA SER A 63 -57.11 28.97 -21.11
C SER A 63 -58.28 29.58 -21.89
N TRP A 64 -57.98 30.29 -22.99
CA TRP A 64 -59.00 30.86 -23.86
C TRP A 64 -59.73 29.79 -24.67
N ARG A 65 -59.02 28.73 -25.10
CA ARG A 65 -59.64 27.59 -25.80
C ARG A 65 -60.67 26.89 -24.92
N ILE A 66 -60.35 26.63 -23.65
CA ILE A 66 -61.29 26.00 -22.70
C ILE A 66 -62.54 26.87 -22.54
N GLY A 67 -62.38 28.18 -22.32
CA GLY A 67 -63.50 29.11 -22.19
C GLY A 67 -64.38 29.16 -23.45
N LEU A 68 -63.77 29.20 -24.63
CA LEU A 68 -64.48 29.22 -25.91
C LEU A 68 -65.22 27.91 -26.19
N VAL A 69 -64.61 26.74 -25.93
CA VAL A 69 -65.28 25.45 -26.10
C VAL A 69 -66.43 25.31 -25.10
N GLY A 70 -66.25 25.72 -23.84
CA GLY A 70 -67.31 25.74 -22.84
C GLY A 70 -68.48 26.66 -23.23
N GLY A 71 -68.17 27.88 -23.68
CA GLY A 71 -69.16 28.83 -24.19
C GLY A 71 -69.88 28.31 -25.44
N ALA A 72 -69.16 27.64 -26.34
CA ALA A 72 -69.71 27.01 -27.53
C ALA A 72 -70.69 25.89 -27.18
N LEU A 73 -70.37 25.04 -26.21
CA LEU A 73 -71.28 23.97 -25.74
C LEU A 73 -72.57 24.53 -25.13
N LEU A 74 -72.47 25.59 -24.30
CA LEU A 74 -73.63 26.28 -23.76
C LEU A 74 -74.48 26.93 -24.86
N GLY A 75 -73.83 27.59 -25.83
CA GLY A 75 -74.47 28.18 -26.99
C GLY A 75 -75.23 27.14 -27.82
N VAL A 76 -74.59 26.02 -28.15
CA VAL A 76 -75.22 24.89 -28.86
C VAL A 76 -76.40 24.34 -28.06
N GLY A 77 -76.27 24.18 -26.74
CA GLY A 77 -77.38 23.78 -25.86
C GLY A 77 -78.58 24.74 -25.94
N GLY A 78 -78.32 26.05 -25.95
CA GLY A 78 -79.34 27.09 -26.14
C GLY A 78 -80.01 27.02 -27.51
N LEU A 79 -79.26 26.79 -28.59
CA LEU A 79 -79.79 26.65 -29.95
C LEU A 79 -80.63 25.38 -30.10
N VAL A 80 -80.17 24.24 -29.57
CA VAL A 80 -80.93 22.99 -29.53
C VAL A 80 -82.22 23.18 -28.74
N TRP A 81 -82.18 23.90 -27.62
CA TRP A 81 -83.37 24.20 -26.85
C TRP A 81 -84.37 25.05 -27.63
N LEU A 82 -83.92 26.13 -28.27
CA LEU A 82 -84.76 27.08 -29.00
C LEU A 82 -85.38 26.48 -30.27
N TRP A 83 -84.62 25.70 -31.04
CA TRP A 83 -85.04 25.24 -32.37
C TRP A 83 -85.47 23.77 -32.44
N LEU A 84 -85.18 22.96 -31.42
CA LEU A 84 -85.56 21.54 -31.40
C LEU A 84 -86.47 21.22 -30.21
N VAL A 85 -86.05 21.54 -28.98
CA VAL A 85 -86.79 21.14 -27.77
C VAL A 85 -88.07 21.96 -27.58
N ARG A 86 -88.01 23.29 -27.75
CA ARG A 86 -89.16 24.17 -27.61
C ARG A 86 -90.28 23.83 -28.61
N PRO A 87 -90.03 23.68 -29.93
CA PRO A 87 -91.07 23.31 -30.89
C PRO A 87 -91.70 21.93 -30.63
N ILE A 88 -90.91 20.95 -30.17
CA ILE A 88 -91.42 19.61 -29.84
C ILE A 88 -92.32 19.64 -28.59
N ARG A 89 -91.97 20.48 -27.60
CA ARG A 89 -92.74 20.60 -26.35
C ARG A 89 -94.02 21.41 -26.51
N GLU A 90 -94.12 22.25 -27.53
CA GLU A 90 -95.34 23.01 -27.83
C GLU A 90 -96.48 22.08 -28.31
N ARG A 91 -97.60 22.08 -27.56
CA ARG A 91 -98.78 21.29 -27.91
C ARG A 91 -99.55 21.98 -29.03
N ILE A 92 -99.56 21.36 -30.22
CA ILE A 92 -100.38 21.81 -31.37
C ILE A 92 -101.78 21.22 -31.21
N THR A 93 -102.72 22.00 -30.66
CA THR A 93 -104.14 21.61 -30.52
C THR A 93 -104.84 21.50 -31.88
N ASP A 94 -105.95 20.77 -31.95
CA ASP A 94 -106.74 20.64 -33.20
C ASP A 94 -107.22 22.02 -33.69
N GLU A 95 -107.55 22.93 -32.77
CA GLU A 95 -107.92 24.32 -33.05
C GLU A 95 -106.80 25.10 -33.74
N ARG A 96 -105.54 25.00 -33.25
CA ARG A 96 -104.39 25.66 -33.88
C ARG A 96 -104.11 25.11 -35.28
N ALA A 97 -104.27 23.80 -35.47
CA ALA A 97 -104.12 23.18 -36.78
C ALA A 97 -105.23 23.65 -37.75
N ALA A 98 -106.47 23.77 -37.26
CA ALA A 98 -107.60 24.28 -38.05
C ALA A 98 -107.38 25.74 -38.47
N VAL A 99 -106.99 26.62 -37.54
CA VAL A 99 -106.66 28.03 -37.85
C VAL A 99 -105.51 28.12 -38.85
N LYS A 100 -104.48 27.27 -38.75
CA LYS A 100 -103.36 27.28 -39.69
C LYS A 100 -103.81 26.89 -41.11
N VAL A 101 -104.67 25.88 -41.24
CA VAL A 101 -105.24 25.46 -42.53
C VAL A 101 -106.13 26.57 -43.12
N GLU A 102 -106.98 27.19 -42.32
CA GLU A 102 -107.86 28.29 -42.77
C GLU A 102 -107.08 29.55 -43.15
N SER A 103 -105.98 29.84 -42.46
CA SER A 103 -105.10 30.97 -42.82
C SER A 103 -104.46 30.80 -44.20
N ALA A 104 -104.22 29.55 -44.63
CA ALA A 104 -103.70 29.24 -45.95
C ALA A 104 -104.81 29.15 -47.02
N PHE A 105 -106.03 28.81 -46.63
CA PHE A 105 -107.19 28.68 -47.51
C PHE A 105 -108.38 29.52 -46.99
N PRO A 106 -108.43 30.83 -47.33
CA PRO A 106 -109.52 31.72 -46.92
C PRO A 106 -110.91 31.29 -47.39
N SER A 107 -111.00 30.37 -48.37
CA SER A 107 -112.25 29.79 -48.88
C SER A 107 -113.06 29.03 -47.82
N LEU A 108 -112.43 28.55 -46.75
CA LEU A 108 -113.07 27.80 -45.67
C LEU A 108 -113.91 28.67 -44.72
N ARG A 109 -113.75 30.01 -44.71
CA ARG A 109 -114.58 30.97 -43.93
C ARG A 109 -114.88 30.52 -42.48
N ASN A 110 -113.87 30.12 -41.71
CA ASN A 110 -113.97 29.62 -40.33
C ASN A 110 -114.77 28.30 -40.13
N ALA A 111 -115.10 27.58 -41.21
CA ALA A 111 -115.87 26.33 -41.12
C ALA A 111 -115.12 25.22 -40.36
N LEU A 112 -113.79 25.14 -40.48
CA LEU A 112 -112.96 24.10 -39.90
C LEU A 112 -112.70 24.35 -38.40
N ILE A 113 -112.41 25.59 -38.01
CA ILE A 113 -112.26 25.95 -36.59
C ILE A 113 -113.59 25.82 -35.85
N ASN A 114 -114.69 26.26 -36.46
CA ASN A 114 -116.03 26.12 -35.89
C ASN A 114 -116.42 24.65 -35.76
N ALA A 115 -116.13 23.80 -36.76
CA ALA A 115 -116.39 22.35 -36.67
C ALA A 115 -115.62 21.70 -35.50
N VAL A 116 -114.36 22.08 -35.27
CA VAL A 116 -113.55 21.58 -34.13
C VAL A 116 -114.09 22.08 -32.79
N GLN A 117 -114.52 23.35 -32.70
CA GLN A 117 -115.10 23.92 -31.47
C GLN A 117 -116.47 23.32 -31.15
N LEU A 118 -117.33 23.15 -32.16
CA LEU A 118 -118.64 22.49 -32.04
C LEU A 118 -118.48 21.05 -31.58
N ALA A 119 -117.53 20.29 -32.14
CA ALA A 119 -117.28 18.91 -31.74
C ALA A 119 -116.77 18.74 -30.29
N ARG A 120 -116.32 19.82 -29.65
CA ARG A 120 -115.82 19.82 -28.25
C ARG A 120 -116.85 20.35 -27.24
N ALA A 121 -117.92 21.01 -27.71
CA ALA A 121 -118.94 21.61 -26.86
C ALA A 121 -119.86 20.54 -26.26
N LYS A 122 -120.01 20.52 -24.93
CA LYS A 122 -120.77 19.47 -24.20
C LYS A 122 -122.29 19.71 -24.09
N ASN A 123 -122.78 20.90 -24.47
CA ASN A 123 -124.18 21.30 -24.34
C ASN A 123 -124.62 22.14 -25.55
N LEU A 124 -124.90 21.48 -26.67
CA LEU A 124 -125.33 22.14 -27.90
C LEU A 124 -126.86 22.23 -27.97
N PRO A 125 -127.45 23.42 -28.23
CA PRO A 125 -128.91 23.56 -28.35
C PRO A 125 -129.50 22.88 -29.58
N ALA A 126 -128.70 22.66 -30.64
CA ALA A 126 -129.13 21.99 -31.87
C ALA A 126 -128.07 20.99 -32.39
N PRO A 127 -128.03 19.76 -31.87
CA PRO A 127 -126.97 18.79 -32.19
C PRO A 127 -126.97 18.34 -33.68
N MET A 128 -128.14 18.28 -34.31
CA MET A 128 -128.25 17.90 -35.74
C MET A 128 -127.71 18.98 -36.69
N LEU A 129 -127.91 20.27 -36.37
CA LEU A 129 -127.32 21.37 -37.14
C LEU A 129 -125.80 21.42 -36.97
N ALA A 130 -125.30 21.15 -35.76
CA ALA A 130 -123.87 21.02 -35.50
C ALA A 130 -123.27 19.84 -36.30
N ALA A 131 -123.95 18.69 -36.38
CA ALA A 131 -123.51 17.55 -37.18
C ALA A 131 -123.48 17.87 -38.68
N ALA A 132 -124.50 18.56 -39.21
CA ALA A 132 -124.52 18.99 -40.62
C ALA A 132 -123.40 20.01 -40.93
N ALA A 133 -123.12 20.94 -40.02
CA ALA A 133 -122.01 21.89 -40.17
C ALA A 133 -120.64 21.20 -40.16
N ILE A 134 -120.45 20.17 -39.33
CA ILE A 134 -119.24 19.33 -39.32
C ILE A 134 -119.09 18.56 -40.65
N GLU A 135 -120.16 17.98 -41.18
CA GLU A 135 -120.12 17.24 -42.44
C GLU A 135 -119.88 18.18 -43.64
N GLN A 136 -120.45 19.38 -43.62
CA GLN A 136 -120.19 20.42 -44.61
C GLN A 136 -118.73 20.89 -44.57
N ALA A 137 -118.17 21.12 -43.39
CA ALA A 137 -116.75 21.47 -43.23
C ALA A 137 -115.83 20.33 -43.71
N ALA A 138 -116.20 19.07 -43.46
CA ALA A 138 -115.46 17.91 -43.95
C ALA A 138 -115.49 17.82 -45.48
N GLY A 139 -116.65 18.06 -46.11
CA GLY A 139 -116.79 18.13 -47.56
C GLY A 139 -115.90 19.20 -48.19
N GLN A 140 -115.90 20.42 -47.64
CA GLN A 140 -115.03 21.51 -48.11
C GLN A 140 -113.54 21.22 -47.91
N MET A 141 -113.19 20.53 -46.83
CA MET A 141 -111.80 20.14 -46.55
C MET A 141 -111.27 19.11 -47.56
N ARG A 142 -112.11 18.18 -48.06
CA ARG A 142 -111.70 17.14 -49.03
C ARG A 142 -111.26 17.69 -50.38
N GLU A 143 -111.82 18.82 -50.81
CA GLU A 143 -111.54 19.42 -52.12
C GLU A 143 -110.25 20.26 -52.13
N LEU A 144 -109.66 20.52 -50.95
CA LEU A 144 -108.49 21.37 -50.81
C LEU A 144 -107.20 20.54 -50.70
N PRO A 145 -106.09 20.97 -51.34
CA PRO A 145 -104.78 20.36 -51.16
C PRO A 145 -104.18 20.84 -49.82
N ILE A 146 -104.66 20.26 -48.71
CA ILE A 146 -104.33 20.62 -47.33
C ILE A 146 -102.81 20.59 -47.07
N GLU A 147 -102.08 19.83 -47.88
CA GLU A 147 -100.62 19.73 -47.89
C GLU A 147 -99.91 21.07 -48.17
N LYS A 148 -100.53 21.99 -48.92
CA LYS A 148 -99.96 23.31 -49.25
C LYS A 148 -100.18 24.35 -48.15
N ALA A 149 -100.87 24.01 -47.07
CA ALA A 149 -101.12 24.93 -45.95
C ALA A 149 -99.85 25.27 -45.13
N ILE A 150 -98.78 24.48 -45.29
CA ILE A 150 -97.56 24.62 -44.49
C ILE A 150 -96.54 25.47 -45.27
N GLU A 151 -96.04 26.52 -44.62
CA GLU A 151 -95.03 27.41 -45.19
C GLU A 151 -93.65 26.74 -45.25
N THR A 152 -93.05 26.70 -46.44
CA THR A 152 -91.69 26.14 -46.64
C THR A 152 -90.57 27.16 -46.42
N LYS A 153 -90.90 28.43 -46.10
CA LYS A 153 -89.93 29.52 -45.90
C LYS A 153 -88.88 29.23 -44.83
N PRO A 154 -89.22 28.69 -43.63
CA PRO A 154 -88.22 28.38 -42.61
C PRO A 154 -87.19 27.34 -43.10
N LEU A 155 -87.65 26.32 -43.80
CA LEU A 155 -86.79 25.29 -44.39
C LEU A 155 -85.88 25.87 -45.48
N ARG A 156 -86.42 26.74 -46.35
CA ARG A 156 -85.61 27.41 -47.39
C ARG A 156 -84.53 28.30 -46.79
N ASN A 157 -84.85 29.08 -45.76
CA ASN A 157 -83.86 29.94 -45.10
C ASN A 157 -82.80 29.11 -44.38
N ALA A 158 -83.19 28.00 -43.74
CA ALA A 158 -82.26 27.05 -43.14
C ALA A 158 -81.33 26.41 -44.19
N ALA A 159 -81.85 26.06 -45.38
CA ALA A 159 -81.06 25.53 -46.48
C ALA A 159 -80.06 26.56 -47.06
N LEU A 160 -80.47 27.83 -47.19
CA LEU A 160 -79.57 28.91 -47.60
C LEU A 160 -78.46 29.15 -46.57
N ALA A 161 -78.79 29.13 -45.27
CA ALA A 161 -77.81 29.24 -44.20
C ALA A 161 -76.82 28.07 -44.22
N ALA A 162 -77.32 26.83 -44.38
CA ALA A 162 -76.49 25.64 -44.53
C ALA A 162 -75.54 25.75 -45.72
N GLY A 163 -76.05 26.18 -46.88
CA GLY A 163 -75.25 26.38 -48.10
C GLY A 163 -74.16 27.42 -47.93
N ALA A 164 -74.44 28.54 -47.27
CA ALA A 164 -73.46 29.58 -47.01
C ALA A 164 -72.32 29.09 -46.08
N VAL A 165 -72.66 28.36 -45.02
CA VAL A 165 -71.68 27.77 -44.09
C VAL A 165 -70.82 26.72 -44.78
N LEU A 166 -71.44 25.85 -45.60
CA LEU A 166 -70.71 24.85 -46.37
C LEU A 166 -69.74 25.48 -47.37
N LEU A 167 -70.17 26.52 -48.09
CA LEU A 167 -69.30 27.24 -49.01
C LEU A 167 -68.10 27.87 -48.29
N ALA A 168 -68.33 28.49 -47.14
CA ALA A 168 -67.27 29.07 -46.32
C ALA A 168 -66.26 28.01 -45.86
N LEU A 169 -66.74 26.83 -45.41
CA LEU A 169 -65.92 25.70 -45.00
C LEU A 169 -65.07 25.15 -46.15
N VAL A 170 -65.69 24.93 -47.32
CA VAL A 170 -64.99 24.45 -48.53
C VAL A 170 -63.90 25.43 -48.95
N LEU A 171 -64.18 26.73 -48.92
CA LEU A 171 -63.19 27.76 -49.27
C LEU A 171 -62.01 27.78 -48.29
N THR A 172 -62.26 27.63 -46.99
CA THR A 172 -61.18 27.59 -45.98
C THR A 172 -60.32 26.34 -46.10
N ILE A 173 -60.95 25.17 -46.31
CA ILE A 173 -60.23 23.90 -46.49
C ILE A 173 -59.40 23.93 -47.78
N GLY A 174 -59.95 24.49 -48.87
CA GLY A 174 -59.25 24.60 -50.15
C GLY A 174 -58.03 25.53 -50.12
N LEU A 175 -58.09 26.62 -49.33
CA LEU A 175 -56.98 27.57 -49.19
C LEU A 175 -55.91 27.09 -48.20
N ASN A 176 -56.30 26.54 -47.04
CA ASN A 176 -55.35 26.15 -45.99
C ASN A 176 -55.88 25.02 -45.09
N GLY A 177 -56.22 23.87 -45.68
CA GLY A 177 -56.82 22.74 -44.97
C GLY A 177 -55.94 22.13 -43.87
N THR A 178 -54.61 22.18 -44.02
CA THR A 178 -53.66 21.66 -43.01
C THR A 178 -53.62 22.54 -41.76
N ALA A 179 -53.57 23.86 -41.91
CA ALA A 179 -53.64 24.80 -40.78
C ALA A 179 -55.01 24.75 -40.10
N PHE A 180 -56.10 24.75 -40.87
CA PHE A 180 -57.46 24.65 -40.33
C PHE A 180 -57.69 23.34 -39.57
N GLY A 181 -57.24 22.20 -40.11
CA GLY A 181 -57.32 20.91 -39.41
C GLY A 181 -56.49 20.87 -38.13
N THR A 182 -55.35 21.55 -38.09
CA THR A 182 -54.53 21.66 -36.88
C THR A 182 -55.17 22.58 -35.83
N ALA A 183 -55.76 23.70 -36.25
CA ALA A 183 -56.54 24.58 -35.39
C ALA A 183 -57.74 23.87 -34.76
N LEU A 184 -58.45 23.02 -35.52
CA LEU A 184 -59.56 22.22 -35.00
C LEU A 184 -59.08 21.17 -33.98
N ARG A 185 -57.95 20.51 -34.24
CA ARG A 185 -57.32 19.57 -33.28
C ARG A 185 -56.92 20.28 -31.98
N GLN A 186 -56.36 21.50 -32.07
CA GLN A 186 -56.04 22.34 -30.91
C GLN A 186 -57.29 22.70 -30.08
N LEU A 187 -58.46 22.86 -30.70
CA LEU A 187 -59.73 23.12 -30.01
C LEU A 187 -60.33 21.86 -29.37
N MET A 188 -60.21 20.70 -30.04
CA MET A 188 -60.69 19.43 -29.50
C MET A 188 -59.81 18.92 -28.35
N GLN A 189 -58.54 19.33 -28.30
CA GLN A 189 -57.60 19.02 -27.24
C GLN A 189 -57.10 20.32 -26.56
N PRO A 190 -57.99 21.05 -25.85
CA PRO A 190 -57.68 22.40 -25.39
C PRO A 190 -56.57 22.46 -24.33
N ASN A 191 -56.32 21.33 -23.63
CA ASN A 191 -55.28 21.22 -22.60
C ASN A 191 -53.98 20.55 -23.10
N ALA A 192 -53.95 20.03 -24.34
CA ALA A 192 -52.77 19.38 -24.88
C ALA A 192 -51.97 20.33 -25.77
N PHE A 193 -50.64 20.16 -25.78
CA PHE A 193 -49.79 20.84 -26.74
C PHE A 193 -49.88 20.11 -28.09
N VAL A 194 -50.50 20.77 -29.08
CA VAL A 194 -50.58 20.28 -30.46
C VAL A 194 -49.75 21.22 -31.34
N PRO A 195 -48.66 20.72 -31.95
CA PRO A 195 -47.75 21.55 -32.72
C PRO A 195 -48.43 22.19 -33.92
N THR A 196 -48.08 23.44 -34.20
CA THR A 196 -48.55 24.15 -35.38
C THR A 196 -47.69 23.76 -36.58
N VAL A 197 -48.31 23.40 -37.70
CA VAL A 197 -47.60 23.18 -38.97
C VAL A 197 -47.75 24.45 -39.81
N GLY A 198 -46.64 25.15 -40.01
CA GLY A 198 -46.57 26.38 -40.79
C GLY A 198 -45.91 26.17 -42.15
N ASP A 199 -45.37 27.25 -42.71
CA ASP A 199 -44.82 27.28 -44.07
C ASP A 199 -43.48 26.54 -44.22
N HIS A 200 -42.82 26.26 -43.09
CA HIS A 200 -41.56 25.52 -43.03
C HIS A 200 -41.73 24.26 -42.16
N PRO A 201 -42.34 23.17 -42.66
CA PRO A 201 -42.55 21.96 -41.87
C PRO A 201 -41.24 21.38 -41.35
N ILE A 202 -41.17 21.08 -40.05
CA ILE A 202 -40.04 20.38 -39.44
C ILE A 202 -40.17 18.89 -39.77
N VAL A 203 -39.23 18.38 -40.55
CA VAL A 203 -39.18 16.99 -41.04
C VAL A 203 -38.58 16.06 -40.00
N ASN A 204 -37.48 16.50 -39.38
CA ASN A 204 -36.76 15.68 -38.41
C ASN A 204 -36.17 16.54 -37.28
N VAL A 205 -36.10 15.96 -36.09
CA VAL A 205 -35.44 16.55 -34.93
C VAL A 205 -34.48 15.52 -34.36
N THR A 206 -33.20 15.88 -34.30
CA THR A 206 -32.14 15.01 -33.77
C THR A 206 -31.59 15.63 -32.48
N PRO A 207 -31.51 14.86 -31.36
CA PRO A 207 -31.88 13.46 -31.21
C PRO A 207 -33.38 13.20 -30.94
N GLY A 208 -34.18 14.23 -30.66
CA GLY A 208 -35.54 14.05 -30.13
C GLY A 208 -35.50 13.77 -28.61
N ASP A 209 -36.09 12.68 -28.14
CA ASP A 209 -35.94 12.28 -26.74
C ASP A 209 -34.51 11.79 -26.48
N ALA A 210 -33.89 12.27 -25.40
CA ALA A 210 -32.48 11.99 -25.12
C ALA A 210 -32.23 11.69 -23.64
N ARG A 211 -31.19 10.91 -23.40
CA ARG A 211 -30.60 10.70 -22.08
C ARG A 211 -29.19 11.29 -22.09
N VAL A 212 -28.91 12.17 -21.15
CA VAL A 212 -27.63 12.87 -21.07
C VAL A 212 -27.06 12.70 -19.67
N LEU A 213 -25.74 12.51 -19.57
CA LEU A 213 -25.08 12.44 -18.27
C LEU A 213 -25.20 13.79 -17.55
N ALA A 214 -25.34 13.77 -16.22
CA ALA A 214 -25.38 15.00 -15.42
C ALA A 214 -24.14 15.88 -15.67
N GLY A 215 -24.37 17.17 -15.99
CA GLY A 215 -23.34 18.13 -16.38
C GLY A 215 -22.87 17.99 -17.84
N GLY A 216 -23.43 17.04 -18.59
CA GLY A 216 -23.14 16.83 -20.00
C GLY A 216 -23.78 17.88 -20.91
N SER A 217 -23.61 17.68 -22.22
CA SER A 217 -24.11 18.59 -23.25
C SER A 217 -24.93 17.85 -24.31
N LEU A 218 -25.78 18.59 -25.01
CA LEU A 218 -26.68 18.06 -26.03
C LEU A 218 -26.71 18.99 -27.25
N ASN A 219 -26.41 18.44 -28.42
CA ASN A 219 -26.64 19.11 -29.70
C ASN A 219 -28.05 18.80 -30.18
N VAL A 220 -28.88 19.83 -30.31
CA VAL A 220 -30.24 19.73 -30.83
C VAL A 220 -30.26 20.28 -32.25
N GLY A 221 -30.64 19.42 -33.20
CA GLY A 221 -30.78 19.76 -34.62
C GLY A 221 -32.23 19.69 -35.07
N ALA A 222 -32.64 20.62 -35.93
CA ALA A 222 -33.89 20.58 -36.67
C ALA A 222 -33.63 20.60 -38.18
N GLU A 223 -34.29 19.71 -38.89
CA GLU A 223 -34.31 19.64 -40.35
C GLU A 223 -35.70 20.02 -40.85
N ILE A 224 -35.77 21.00 -41.76
CA ILE A 224 -37.02 21.48 -42.36
C ILE A 224 -37.13 21.09 -43.83
N ALA A 225 -38.36 21.04 -44.34
CA ALA A 225 -38.61 20.78 -45.75
C ALA A 225 -37.98 21.88 -46.64
N PRO A 226 -37.57 21.55 -47.89
CA PRO A 226 -37.07 22.55 -48.84
C PRO A 226 -38.06 23.71 -49.02
N TYR A 227 -37.56 24.93 -49.07
CA TYR A 227 -38.36 26.14 -49.22
C TYR A 227 -37.66 27.18 -50.09
N ASP A 228 -38.48 27.99 -50.76
CA ASP A 228 -38.05 29.18 -51.50
C ASP A 228 -38.26 30.44 -50.65
N GLY A 229 -37.37 31.43 -50.79
CA GLY A 229 -37.45 32.71 -50.07
C GLY A 229 -36.41 32.88 -48.94
N PRO A 230 -36.66 33.84 -48.02
CA PRO A 230 -35.72 34.19 -46.96
C PRO A 230 -35.61 33.10 -45.89
N VAL A 231 -34.44 33.00 -45.25
CA VAL A 231 -34.18 32.00 -44.20
C VAL A 231 -35.06 32.29 -42.98
N PRO A 232 -35.88 31.33 -42.51
CA PRO A 232 -36.71 31.53 -41.33
C PRO A 232 -35.87 31.58 -40.05
N GLU A 233 -36.36 32.31 -39.04
CA GLU A 233 -35.76 32.25 -37.71
C GLU A 233 -36.09 30.91 -37.05
N ALA A 234 -35.09 30.29 -36.41
CA ALA A 234 -35.22 29.07 -35.65
C ALA A 234 -34.89 29.32 -34.17
N THR A 235 -35.80 28.91 -33.29
CA THR A 235 -35.69 29.11 -31.83
C THR A 235 -35.97 27.81 -31.10
N LEU A 236 -35.12 27.49 -30.14
CA LEU A 236 -35.28 26.39 -29.20
C LEU A 236 -35.90 26.91 -27.90
N PHE A 237 -37.02 26.33 -27.49
CA PHE A 237 -37.68 26.62 -26.22
C PHE A 237 -37.42 25.49 -25.24
N ILE A 238 -36.98 25.85 -24.03
CA ILE A 238 -36.51 24.91 -23.01
C ILE A 238 -37.26 25.19 -21.72
N ARG A 239 -37.85 24.15 -21.13
CA ARG A 239 -38.41 24.18 -19.78
C ARG A 239 -37.72 23.14 -18.93
N GLU A 240 -36.84 23.59 -18.05
CA GLU A 240 -36.25 22.73 -17.02
C GLU A 240 -37.32 22.26 -16.03
N ASP A 241 -37.09 21.09 -15.45
CA ASP A 241 -37.98 20.54 -14.44
C ASP A 241 -37.93 21.39 -13.16
N GLY A 242 -39.12 21.81 -12.69
CA GLY A 242 -39.27 22.80 -11.62
C GLY A 242 -39.21 24.28 -12.04
N ALA A 243 -39.05 24.58 -13.33
CA ALA A 243 -39.11 25.96 -13.84
C ALA A 243 -40.55 26.34 -14.28
N ASP A 244 -40.99 27.54 -13.87
CA ASP A 244 -42.32 28.07 -14.23
C ASP A 244 -42.41 28.59 -15.67
N ARG A 245 -41.27 28.92 -16.30
CA ARG A 245 -41.21 29.55 -17.62
C ARG A 245 -40.27 28.80 -18.57
N GLU A 246 -40.56 28.96 -19.86
CA GLU A 246 -39.66 28.52 -20.93
C GLU A 246 -38.56 29.58 -21.13
N THR A 247 -37.33 29.11 -21.28
CA THR A 247 -36.18 29.90 -21.74
C THR A 247 -36.01 29.67 -23.24
N THR A 248 -35.59 30.70 -23.98
CA THR A 248 -35.35 30.62 -25.42
C THR A 248 -33.87 30.65 -25.75
N LEU A 249 -33.48 29.86 -26.75
CA LEU A 249 -32.15 29.86 -27.33
C LEU A 249 -32.29 29.95 -28.86
N LYS A 250 -31.63 30.94 -29.48
CA LYS A 250 -31.62 31.05 -30.94
C LYS A 250 -30.81 29.90 -31.52
N MET A 251 -31.34 29.26 -32.56
CA MET A 251 -30.63 28.20 -33.28
C MET A 251 -29.82 28.82 -34.42
N GLU A 252 -28.64 28.28 -34.66
CA GLU A 252 -27.76 28.67 -35.75
C GLU A 252 -28.10 27.87 -37.01
N MET A 253 -28.00 28.51 -38.18
CA MET A 253 -28.18 27.83 -39.46
C MET A 253 -26.88 27.10 -39.81
N ALA A 254 -26.93 25.76 -39.80
CA ALA A 254 -25.82 24.92 -40.24
C ALA A 254 -25.84 24.76 -41.77
N GLU A 255 -27.03 24.50 -42.32
CA GLU A 255 -27.30 24.45 -43.75
C GLU A 255 -28.65 25.11 -44.03
N ARG A 256 -29.00 25.38 -45.31
CA ARG A 256 -30.22 26.11 -45.66
C ARG A 256 -31.51 25.50 -45.06
N THR A 257 -31.53 24.18 -44.86
CA THR A 257 -32.65 23.42 -44.28
C THR A 257 -32.33 22.82 -42.90
N ARG A 258 -31.15 23.10 -42.31
CA ARG A 258 -30.70 22.50 -41.06
C ARG A 258 -30.27 23.56 -40.04
N PHE A 259 -30.88 23.52 -38.87
CA PHE A 259 -30.58 24.42 -37.75
C PHE A 259 -30.06 23.63 -36.56
N MET A 260 -29.13 24.20 -35.80
CA MET A 260 -28.51 23.57 -34.64
C MET A 260 -28.45 24.51 -33.44
N ALA A 261 -28.59 23.94 -32.24
CA ALA A 261 -28.35 24.63 -30.99
C ALA A 261 -27.65 23.69 -30.01
N TYR A 262 -26.71 24.23 -29.23
CA TYR A 262 -25.91 23.47 -28.28
C TYR A 262 -26.30 23.82 -26.85
N LEU A 263 -26.74 22.81 -26.10
CA LEU A 263 -27.04 22.89 -24.69
C LEU A 263 -25.86 22.37 -23.88
N GLN A 264 -25.40 23.13 -22.89
CA GLN A 264 -24.26 22.78 -22.04
C GLN A 264 -24.68 22.67 -20.57
N ASP A 265 -23.89 21.92 -19.79
CA ASP A 265 -24.05 21.76 -18.34
C ASP A 265 -25.47 21.35 -17.91
N LEU A 266 -26.00 20.31 -18.54
CA LEU A 266 -27.34 19.80 -18.27
C LEU A 266 -27.37 19.04 -16.94
N ARG A 267 -27.88 19.68 -15.88
CA ARG A 267 -27.95 19.08 -14.53
C ARG A 267 -29.34 18.61 -14.11
N LYS A 268 -30.39 19.18 -14.70
CA LYS A 268 -31.79 18.83 -14.39
C LYS A 268 -32.48 18.28 -15.63
N PRO A 269 -33.43 17.33 -15.45
CA PRO A 269 -34.31 16.93 -16.53
C PRO A 269 -34.99 18.16 -17.14
N LEU A 270 -35.20 18.15 -18.45
CA LEU A 270 -35.85 19.26 -19.14
C LEU A 270 -36.75 18.77 -20.26
N ARG A 271 -37.66 19.63 -20.68
CA ARG A 271 -38.45 19.45 -21.90
C ARG A 271 -38.10 20.55 -22.87
N TYR A 272 -38.02 20.23 -24.15
CA TYR A 272 -37.74 21.21 -25.19
C TYR A 272 -38.66 21.05 -26.39
N ARG A 273 -38.84 22.13 -27.14
CA ARG A 273 -39.49 22.17 -28.45
C ARG A 273 -38.79 23.17 -29.34
N LEU A 274 -38.90 22.98 -30.63
CA LEU A 274 -38.32 23.86 -31.62
C LEU A 274 -39.43 24.64 -32.34
N GLU A 275 -39.11 25.86 -32.75
CA GLU A 275 -39.96 26.70 -33.56
C GLU A 275 -39.13 27.25 -34.72
N VAL A 276 -39.54 26.94 -35.96
CA VAL A 276 -38.89 27.43 -37.18
C VAL A 276 -39.94 28.19 -38.00
N GLY A 277 -39.79 29.52 -38.07
CA GLY A 277 -40.82 30.40 -38.63
C GLY A 277 -42.15 30.26 -37.90
N THR A 278 -43.14 29.65 -38.55
CA THR A 278 -44.48 29.42 -37.99
C THR A 278 -44.74 27.95 -37.59
N SER A 279 -43.77 27.07 -37.81
CA SER A 279 -43.86 25.64 -37.50
C SER A 279 -43.27 25.33 -36.13
N GLN A 280 -43.92 24.43 -35.40
CA GLN A 280 -43.45 23.94 -34.09
C GLN A 280 -43.22 22.43 -34.14
N SER A 281 -42.20 21.95 -33.42
CA SER A 281 -41.99 20.52 -33.20
C SER A 281 -42.92 19.99 -32.11
N THR A 282 -42.98 18.67 -31.96
CA THR A 282 -43.48 18.05 -30.73
C THR A 282 -42.60 18.42 -29.53
N LEU A 283 -43.10 18.18 -28.32
CA LEU A 283 -42.30 18.28 -27.11
C LEU A 283 -41.43 17.05 -26.96
N TYR A 284 -40.14 17.27 -26.73
CA TYR A 284 -39.16 16.23 -26.43
C TYR A 284 -38.69 16.34 -24.99
N ARG A 285 -38.26 15.22 -24.42
CA ARG A 285 -37.75 15.14 -23.05
C ARG A 285 -36.27 14.77 -23.05
N VAL A 286 -35.51 15.49 -22.24
CA VAL A 286 -34.14 15.13 -21.88
C VAL A 286 -34.15 14.63 -20.44
N GLU A 287 -33.79 13.36 -20.26
CA GLU A 287 -33.57 12.75 -18.95
C GLU A 287 -32.09 12.89 -18.56
N ILE A 288 -31.84 13.24 -17.31
CA ILE A 288 -30.47 13.34 -16.78
C ILE A 288 -30.12 12.06 -16.03
N VAL A 289 -29.05 11.42 -16.48
CA VAL A 289 -28.51 10.19 -15.88
C VAL A 289 -27.26 10.57 -15.10
N GLU A 290 -27.28 10.40 -13.78
CA GLU A 290 -26.07 10.52 -12.98
C GLU A 290 -25.20 9.26 -13.11
N ARG A 291 -23.88 9.46 -13.03
CA ARG A 291 -22.91 8.37 -13.07
C ARG A 291 -23.06 7.45 -11.85
N PRO A 292 -22.98 6.12 -12.01
CA PRO A 292 -22.97 5.20 -10.88
C PRO A 292 -21.83 5.51 -9.91
N ARG A 293 -22.10 5.42 -8.61
CA ARG A 293 -21.15 5.65 -7.53
C ARG A 293 -21.05 4.44 -6.63
N VAL A 294 -19.88 4.27 -6.04
CA VAL A 294 -19.63 3.26 -5.03
C VAL A 294 -20.28 3.69 -3.70
N GLU A 295 -21.28 2.95 -3.23
CA GLU A 295 -21.90 3.18 -1.91
C GLU A 295 -21.04 2.58 -0.79
N ARG A 296 -20.57 1.35 -0.99
CA ARG A 296 -19.84 0.59 0.03
C ARG A 296 -18.92 -0.45 -0.60
N ILE A 297 -17.73 -0.60 -0.02
CA ILE A 297 -16.81 -1.71 -0.29
C ILE A 297 -16.61 -2.51 1.00
N GLU A 298 -16.74 -3.82 0.91
CA GLU A 298 -16.36 -4.76 1.95
C GLU A 298 -15.28 -5.70 1.38
N ALA A 299 -14.25 -5.99 2.16
CA ALA A 299 -13.21 -6.92 1.77
C ALA A 299 -13.07 -8.04 2.80
N LEU A 300 -12.96 -9.28 2.35
CA LEU A 300 -12.55 -10.42 3.15
C LEU A 300 -11.15 -10.83 2.69
N VAL A 301 -10.17 -10.66 3.55
CA VAL A 301 -8.78 -11.04 3.28
C VAL A 301 -8.54 -12.42 3.89
N THR A 302 -8.11 -13.36 3.05
CA THR A 302 -7.68 -14.69 3.46
C THR A 302 -6.15 -14.77 3.37
N PRO A 303 -5.42 -14.75 4.50
CA PRO A 303 -3.97 -14.88 4.51
C PRO A 303 -3.50 -16.23 3.98
N PRO A 304 -2.24 -16.34 3.53
CA PRO A 304 -1.67 -17.62 3.13
C PRO A 304 -1.72 -18.65 4.26
N PRO A 305 -1.95 -19.96 3.97
CA PRO A 305 -2.09 -21.00 4.99
C PRO A 305 -0.90 -21.11 5.95
N TYR A 306 0.30 -20.75 5.50
CA TYR A 306 1.52 -20.84 6.31
C TYR A 306 1.50 -19.91 7.52
N THR A 307 0.86 -18.74 7.42
CA THR A 307 0.76 -17.71 8.48
C THR A 307 -0.11 -18.13 9.65
N ARG A 308 -1.01 -19.11 9.47
CA ARG A 308 -2.05 -19.54 10.43
C ARG A 308 -2.98 -18.43 10.93
N LEU A 309 -2.97 -17.27 10.30
CA LEU A 309 -3.89 -16.19 10.61
C LEU A 309 -5.29 -16.55 10.15
N LYS A 310 -6.30 -16.13 10.92
CA LYS A 310 -7.70 -16.29 10.51
C LYS A 310 -8.03 -15.25 9.42
N PRO A 311 -8.96 -15.56 8.50
CA PRO A 311 -9.46 -14.56 7.57
C PRO A 311 -10.01 -13.34 8.31
N GLU A 312 -9.67 -12.14 7.82
CA GLU A 312 -10.06 -10.86 8.42
C GLU A 312 -11.02 -10.12 7.49
N ALA A 313 -12.11 -9.61 8.04
CA ALA A 313 -13.13 -8.88 7.28
C ALA A 313 -13.04 -7.38 7.56
N PHE A 314 -12.74 -6.59 6.52
CA PHE A 314 -12.71 -5.14 6.55
C PHE A 314 -14.10 -4.60 6.21
N LYS A 315 -14.84 -4.19 7.24
CA LYS A 315 -16.26 -3.75 7.15
C LYS A 315 -16.47 -2.25 7.35
N ASP A 316 -15.39 -1.50 7.51
CA ASP A 316 -15.38 -0.04 7.69
C ASP A 316 -15.95 0.73 6.48
N GLY A 317 -16.17 0.03 5.35
CA GLY A 317 -16.73 0.59 4.13
C GLY A 317 -15.73 1.39 3.31
N SER A 318 -14.50 1.58 3.82
CA SER A 318 -13.48 2.40 3.15
C SER A 318 -12.87 1.71 1.94
N GLY A 319 -12.81 0.37 1.99
CA GLY A 319 -12.13 -0.47 1.00
C GLY A 319 -10.61 -0.47 1.14
N ASN A 320 -10.04 0.22 2.13
CA ASN A 320 -8.62 0.09 2.44
C ASN A 320 -8.36 -1.29 3.08
N LEU A 321 -7.28 -1.94 2.67
CA LEU A 321 -6.95 -3.27 3.17
C LEU A 321 -5.49 -3.35 3.58
N LYS A 322 -5.23 -4.16 4.61
CA LYS A 322 -3.91 -4.48 5.11
C LYS A 322 -3.79 -6.00 5.23
N ALA A 323 -2.79 -6.59 4.60
CA ALA A 323 -2.65 -8.04 4.53
C ALA A 323 -1.20 -8.48 4.36
N PRO A 324 -0.82 -9.68 4.84
CA PRO A 324 0.42 -10.32 4.43
C PRO A 324 0.53 -10.47 2.92
N GLN A 325 1.76 -10.49 2.40
CA GLN A 325 2.02 -10.79 1.00
C GLN A 325 1.40 -12.14 0.59
N ASP A 326 0.93 -12.23 -0.64
CA ASP A 326 0.25 -13.38 -1.24
C ASP A 326 -1.10 -13.75 -0.58
N SER A 327 -1.67 -12.85 0.22
CA SER A 327 -3.06 -12.99 0.69
C SER A 327 -4.06 -12.80 -0.43
N LYS A 328 -5.17 -13.54 -0.38
CA LYS A 328 -6.30 -13.35 -1.30
C LYS A 328 -7.29 -12.35 -0.73
N ALA A 329 -7.61 -11.31 -1.49
CA ALA A 329 -8.62 -10.32 -1.12
C ALA A 329 -9.90 -10.52 -1.93
N ASP A 330 -10.97 -10.97 -1.27
CA ASP A 330 -12.31 -11.07 -1.84
C ASP A 330 -13.07 -9.78 -1.56
N VAL A 331 -13.35 -9.00 -2.61
CA VAL A 331 -13.99 -7.69 -2.50
C VAL A 331 -15.44 -7.79 -2.95
N LYS A 332 -16.35 -7.27 -2.12
CA LYS A 332 -17.77 -7.08 -2.42
C LYS A 332 -18.08 -5.59 -2.44
N ILE A 333 -18.71 -5.13 -3.50
CA ILE A 333 -18.97 -3.71 -3.72
C ILE A 333 -20.45 -3.51 -4.01
N ARG A 334 -21.03 -2.50 -3.37
CA ARG A 334 -22.40 -2.05 -3.59
C ARG A 334 -22.40 -0.72 -4.33
N MET A 335 -23.09 -0.67 -5.47
CA MET A 335 -23.34 0.55 -6.25
C MET A 335 -24.69 1.17 -5.89
N ASP A 336 -24.80 2.49 -6.03
CA ASP A 336 -26.08 3.21 -5.91
C ASP A 336 -27.05 2.90 -7.06
N ARG A 337 -26.49 2.54 -8.22
CA ARG A 337 -27.18 2.30 -9.50
C ARG A 337 -26.67 1.04 -10.17
N ALA A 338 -27.54 0.41 -10.96
CA ALA A 338 -27.20 -0.82 -11.66
C ALA A 338 -26.19 -0.57 -12.78
N VAL A 339 -25.16 -1.40 -12.86
CA VAL A 339 -24.10 -1.34 -13.89
C VAL A 339 -24.14 -2.58 -14.79
N ALA A 340 -23.62 -2.47 -16.01
CA ALA A 340 -23.54 -3.57 -16.96
C ALA A 340 -22.23 -4.36 -16.82
N GLN A 341 -21.12 -3.66 -16.58
CA GLN A 341 -19.80 -4.25 -16.41
C GLN A 341 -19.03 -3.48 -15.33
N ALA A 342 -18.13 -4.18 -14.65
CA ALA A 342 -17.26 -3.56 -13.66
C ALA A 342 -15.89 -4.25 -13.62
N ALA A 343 -14.86 -3.51 -13.23
CA ALA A 343 -13.52 -3.99 -13.02
C ALA A 343 -12.81 -3.18 -11.93
N LEU A 344 -11.86 -3.80 -11.24
CA LEU A 344 -10.89 -3.09 -10.42
C LEU A 344 -9.69 -2.72 -11.28
N MET A 345 -9.20 -1.50 -11.09
CA MET A 345 -7.95 -1.02 -11.67
C MET A 345 -6.91 -0.97 -10.55
N LEU A 346 -6.00 -1.95 -10.52
CA LEU A 346 -4.88 -2.05 -9.58
C LEU A 346 -3.69 -1.25 -10.12
N ASP A 347 -3.18 -0.32 -9.32
CA ASP A 347 -2.05 0.57 -9.65
C ASP A 347 -2.20 1.26 -11.04
N GLY A 348 -3.43 1.43 -11.52
CA GLY A 348 -3.75 2.03 -12.82
C GLY A 348 -3.55 1.15 -14.06
N ASN A 349 -2.84 0.02 -13.97
CA ASN A 349 -2.47 -0.79 -15.14
C ASN A 349 -3.05 -2.22 -15.13
N GLU A 350 -3.21 -2.83 -13.96
CA GLU A 350 -3.71 -4.20 -13.86
C GLU A 350 -5.23 -4.17 -13.71
N VAL A 351 -5.93 -4.90 -14.60
CA VAL A 351 -7.39 -4.92 -14.67
C VAL A 351 -7.90 -6.24 -14.13
N VAL A 352 -8.67 -6.20 -13.04
CA VAL A 352 -9.33 -7.37 -12.47
C VAL A 352 -10.84 -7.27 -12.73
N PRO A 353 -11.42 -8.14 -13.56
CA PRO A 353 -12.84 -8.09 -13.86
C PRO A 353 -13.67 -8.40 -12.59
N LEU A 354 -14.73 -7.62 -12.38
CA LEU A 354 -15.71 -7.86 -11.33
C LEU A 354 -16.93 -8.55 -11.91
N GLN A 355 -17.46 -9.53 -11.18
CA GLN A 355 -18.73 -10.16 -11.51
C GLN A 355 -19.87 -9.28 -11.00
N VAL A 356 -20.78 -8.92 -11.90
CA VAL A 356 -22.01 -8.20 -11.59
C VAL A 356 -23.08 -9.22 -11.17
N GLN A 357 -23.69 -9.03 -10.01
CA GLN A 357 -24.68 -9.94 -9.42
C GLN A 357 -26.05 -9.27 -9.26
N GLY A 358 -27.09 -10.11 -9.16
CA GLY A 358 -28.44 -9.68 -8.81
C GLY A 358 -29.04 -8.67 -9.79
N ASP A 359 -29.49 -7.52 -9.27
CA ASP A 359 -30.10 -6.43 -10.04
C ASP A 359 -29.09 -5.53 -10.76
N GLY A 360 -27.79 -5.83 -10.63
CA GLY A 360 -26.69 -5.07 -11.20
C GLY A 360 -26.04 -4.08 -10.24
N ARG A 361 -26.44 -4.05 -8.96
CA ARG A 361 -25.84 -3.17 -7.93
C ARG A 361 -24.81 -3.86 -7.04
N GLU A 362 -24.75 -5.18 -7.04
CA GLU A 362 -23.77 -5.94 -6.25
C GLU A 362 -22.66 -6.45 -7.16
N LEU A 363 -21.42 -6.16 -6.80
CA LEU A 363 -20.21 -6.55 -7.53
C LEU A 363 -19.33 -7.40 -6.65
N SER A 364 -18.68 -8.41 -7.22
CA SER A 364 -17.71 -9.22 -6.51
C SER A 364 -16.47 -9.50 -7.35
N GLY A 365 -15.30 -9.52 -6.73
CA GLY A 365 -14.09 -9.99 -7.38
C GLY A 365 -13.01 -10.38 -6.37
N GLN A 366 -11.94 -10.95 -6.89
CA GLN A 366 -10.83 -11.46 -6.10
C GLN A 366 -9.51 -11.06 -6.74
N PHE A 367 -8.53 -10.66 -5.93
CA PHE A 367 -7.15 -10.44 -6.38
C PHE A 367 -6.14 -10.79 -5.28
N ASP A 368 -4.88 -10.98 -5.66
CA ASP A 368 -3.78 -11.30 -4.75
C ASP A 368 -3.05 -10.04 -4.28
N VAL A 369 -2.78 -9.93 -2.98
CA VAL A 369 -2.03 -8.83 -2.38
C VAL A 369 -0.53 -9.10 -2.55
N LYS A 370 0.08 -8.55 -3.61
CA LYS A 370 1.51 -8.77 -3.92
C LYS A 370 2.44 -7.71 -3.36
N ARG A 371 1.97 -6.46 -3.30
CA ARG A 371 2.78 -5.28 -2.91
C ARG A 371 1.88 -4.15 -2.44
N ASN A 372 2.50 -3.13 -1.86
CA ASN A 372 1.82 -1.87 -1.56
C ASN A 372 1.31 -1.23 -2.86
N GLY A 373 0.09 -0.71 -2.82
CA GLY A 373 -0.53 -0.14 -4.02
C GLY A 373 -1.86 0.52 -3.73
N CYS A 374 -2.61 0.80 -4.78
CA CYS A 374 -4.00 1.24 -4.68
C CYS A 374 -4.88 0.63 -5.75
N TYR A 375 -6.18 0.62 -5.51
CA TYR A 375 -7.16 0.23 -6.52
C TYR A 375 -8.31 1.23 -6.62
N THR A 376 -8.85 1.36 -7.83
CA THR A 376 -10.09 2.10 -8.11
C THR A 376 -11.10 1.17 -8.79
N VAL A 377 -12.37 1.55 -8.72
CA VAL A 377 -13.47 0.79 -9.33
C VAL A 377 -13.83 1.46 -10.64
N ARG A 378 -13.75 0.73 -11.74
CA ARG A 378 -14.20 1.18 -13.06
C ARG A 378 -15.48 0.44 -13.41
N VAL A 379 -16.52 1.18 -13.76
CA VAL A 379 -17.83 0.65 -14.10
C VAL A 379 -18.27 1.15 -15.47
N THR A 380 -19.07 0.36 -16.16
CA THR A 380 -19.78 0.76 -17.37
C THR A 380 -21.27 0.64 -17.10
N ASP A 381 -22.01 1.72 -17.32
CA ASP A 381 -23.47 1.71 -17.18
C ASP A 381 -24.13 0.89 -18.31
N ARG A 382 -25.46 0.74 -18.24
CA ARG A 382 -26.23 0.01 -19.28
C ARG A 382 -26.30 0.73 -20.62
N ASP A 383 -26.02 2.03 -20.63
CA ASP A 383 -26.02 2.88 -21.81
C ASP A 383 -24.62 2.95 -22.48
N GLY A 384 -23.62 2.25 -21.91
CA GLY A 384 -22.27 2.11 -22.45
C GLY A 384 -21.26 3.16 -21.94
N HIS A 385 -21.63 4.03 -21.01
CA HIS A 385 -20.72 5.03 -20.46
C HIS A 385 -19.83 4.43 -19.38
N ALA A 386 -18.51 4.49 -19.61
CA ALA A 386 -17.53 4.11 -18.62
C ALA A 386 -17.28 5.26 -17.62
N THR A 387 -17.30 4.94 -16.33
CA THR A 387 -16.93 5.83 -15.23
C THR A 387 -15.90 5.12 -14.35
N THR A 388 -14.88 5.85 -13.93
CA THR A 388 -13.94 5.39 -12.90
C THR A 388 -14.24 6.15 -11.62
N ASP A 389 -14.25 5.45 -10.49
CA ASP A 389 -14.34 6.07 -9.19
C ASP A 389 -13.04 6.83 -8.87
N ASP A 390 -13.18 8.10 -8.51
CA ASP A 390 -12.09 9.03 -8.22
C ASP A 390 -11.41 8.77 -6.87
N THR A 391 -11.94 7.86 -6.04
CA THR A 391 -11.41 7.57 -4.71
C THR A 391 -10.43 6.39 -4.76
N PRO A 392 -9.10 6.56 -4.68
CA PRO A 392 -8.19 5.42 -4.62
C PRO A 392 -8.25 4.73 -3.25
N ARG A 393 -8.35 3.40 -3.23
CA ARG A 393 -8.31 2.58 -2.01
C ARG A 393 -6.92 2.01 -1.81
N LYS A 394 -6.37 2.11 -0.61
CA LYS A 394 -5.00 1.69 -0.31
C LYS A 394 -4.92 0.19 -0.05
N ILE A 395 -3.87 -0.41 -0.58
CA ILE A 395 -3.43 -1.78 -0.33
C ILE A 395 -2.12 -1.69 0.45
N GLU A 396 -2.13 -2.10 1.71
CA GLU A 396 -0.93 -2.24 2.55
C GLU A 396 -0.52 -3.71 2.63
N CYS A 397 0.53 -4.06 1.89
CA CYS A 397 1.13 -5.38 1.87
C CYS A 397 2.23 -5.47 2.93
N ILE A 398 2.09 -6.41 3.86
CA ILE A 398 3.11 -6.72 4.85
C ILE A 398 4.02 -7.81 4.27
N PRO A 399 5.26 -7.50 3.86
CA PRO A 399 6.16 -8.50 3.29
C PRO A 399 6.57 -9.53 4.34
N ASP A 400 6.69 -10.78 3.91
CA ASP A 400 7.19 -11.89 4.73
C ASP A 400 8.73 -11.83 4.81
N ARG A 401 9.28 -11.78 6.02
CA ARG A 401 10.73 -11.63 6.23
C ARG A 401 11.38 -13.00 6.46
N PRO A 402 12.60 -13.23 5.96
CA PRO A 402 13.32 -14.45 6.28
C PRO A 402 13.67 -14.49 7.78
N PRO A 403 13.86 -15.69 8.36
CA PRO A 403 14.12 -15.81 9.79
C PRO A 403 15.43 -15.15 10.18
N ALA A 404 15.45 -14.49 11.34
CA ALA A 404 16.69 -13.96 11.91
C ALA A 404 17.40 -15.07 12.69
N LEU A 405 18.65 -15.37 12.30
CA LEU A 405 19.42 -16.48 12.84
C LEU A 405 20.87 -16.06 13.13
N ARG A 406 21.39 -16.45 14.30
CA ARG A 406 22.78 -16.19 14.71
C ARG A 406 23.38 -17.34 15.52
N ILE A 407 24.69 -17.55 15.38
CA ILE A 407 25.49 -18.40 16.27
C ILE A 407 26.01 -17.54 17.42
N VAL A 408 25.48 -17.76 18.62
CA VAL A 408 25.80 -17.00 19.83
C VAL A 408 27.11 -17.47 20.46
N GLN A 409 27.39 -18.78 20.38
CA GLN A 409 28.64 -19.37 20.87
C GLN A 409 29.13 -20.46 19.90
N PRO A 410 30.45 -20.55 19.65
CA PRO A 410 31.47 -19.56 20.01
C PRO A 410 31.34 -18.28 19.17
N GLU A 411 31.78 -17.14 19.71
CA GLU A 411 31.64 -15.84 19.04
C GLU A 411 32.65 -15.68 17.90
N ALA A 412 33.89 -16.16 18.10
CA ALA A 412 34.96 -16.11 17.12
C ALA A 412 34.58 -16.76 15.78
N ARG A 413 34.98 -16.12 14.67
CA ARG A 413 34.77 -16.63 13.31
C ARG A 413 35.65 -17.84 13.00
N GLU A 414 36.85 -17.87 13.59
CA GLU A 414 37.82 -18.94 13.44
C GLU A 414 38.47 -19.21 14.80
N MET A 415 38.56 -20.47 15.20
CA MET A 415 39.27 -20.86 16.42
C MET A 415 40.01 -22.19 16.25
N SER A 416 41.21 -22.24 16.83
CA SER A 416 41.97 -23.48 16.99
C SER A 416 41.42 -24.26 18.18
N VAL A 417 41.19 -25.56 17.97
CA VAL A 417 40.59 -26.47 18.94
C VAL A 417 41.45 -27.72 19.03
N ALA A 418 41.77 -28.17 20.24
CA ALA A 418 42.52 -29.40 20.43
C ALA A 418 41.73 -30.62 19.93
N ALA A 419 42.42 -31.56 19.28
CA ALA A 419 41.82 -32.85 18.92
C ALA A 419 41.22 -33.54 20.16
N GLY A 420 39.93 -33.88 20.11
CA GLY A 420 39.16 -34.45 21.22
C GLY A 420 38.34 -33.47 22.04
N ALA A 421 38.48 -32.16 21.83
CA ALA A 421 37.75 -31.16 22.61
C ALA A 421 36.25 -31.12 22.27
N LYS A 422 35.45 -30.72 23.25
CA LYS A 422 34.01 -30.48 23.12
C LYS A 422 33.76 -28.98 23.10
N VAL A 423 33.26 -28.45 21.99
CA VAL A 423 32.98 -27.02 21.84
C VAL A 423 31.48 -26.78 21.84
N PRO A 424 30.92 -25.98 22.76
CA PRO A 424 29.50 -25.68 22.76
C PRO A 424 29.14 -24.78 21.57
N VAL A 425 28.27 -25.25 20.69
CA VAL A 425 27.70 -24.47 19.60
C VAL A 425 26.27 -24.11 19.93
N ARG A 426 26.02 -22.83 20.20
CA ARG A 426 24.70 -22.30 20.58
C ARG A 426 24.16 -21.37 19.50
N VAL A 427 22.90 -21.55 19.14
CA VAL A 427 22.20 -20.79 18.09
C VAL A 427 20.98 -20.09 18.68
N GLU A 428 20.71 -18.89 18.17
CA GLU A 428 19.46 -18.18 18.43
C GLU A 428 18.76 -17.89 17.10
N ALA A 429 17.49 -18.27 17.01
CA ALA A 429 16.66 -18.08 15.82
C ALA A 429 15.29 -17.48 16.19
N THR A 430 14.84 -16.50 15.42
CA THR A 430 13.55 -15.82 15.60
C THR A 430 12.88 -15.56 14.26
N ASP A 431 11.55 -15.66 14.21
CA ASP A 431 10.76 -15.44 13.00
C ASP A 431 9.41 -14.80 13.33
N ASP A 432 8.83 -14.07 12.37
CA ASP A 432 7.57 -13.34 12.51
C ASP A 432 6.34 -14.26 12.53
N TYR A 433 6.36 -15.38 11.78
CA TYR A 433 5.26 -16.35 11.69
C TYR A 433 5.58 -17.72 12.31
N GLY A 434 6.82 -17.90 12.75
CA GLY A 434 7.31 -19.05 13.51
C GLY A 434 8.16 -20.00 12.69
N LEU A 435 9.16 -20.57 13.35
CA LEU A 435 10.12 -21.50 12.77
C LEU A 435 9.57 -22.92 12.67
N THR A 436 9.91 -23.62 11.59
CA THR A 436 9.64 -25.07 11.43
C THR A 436 10.86 -25.92 11.77
N GLU A 437 12.05 -25.42 11.42
CA GLU A 437 13.30 -26.19 11.51
C GLU A 437 14.44 -25.25 11.90
N VAL A 438 15.28 -25.69 12.84
CA VAL A 438 16.60 -25.08 13.09
C VAL A 438 17.62 -26.21 13.09
N SER A 439 18.73 -26.02 12.38
CA SER A 439 19.82 -27.01 12.34
C SER A 439 21.18 -26.35 12.43
N ILE A 440 22.15 -27.10 12.95
CA ILE A 440 23.57 -26.78 12.82
C ILE A 440 24.16 -27.79 11.84
N ARG A 441 24.79 -27.25 10.82
CA ARG A 441 25.42 -27.97 9.73
C ARG A 441 26.92 -27.81 9.82
N PHE A 442 27.65 -28.82 9.39
CA PHE A 442 29.10 -28.72 9.26
C PHE A 442 29.60 -29.48 8.05
N ARG A 443 30.83 -29.18 7.66
CA ARG A 443 31.58 -29.86 6.61
C ARG A 443 33.04 -29.95 7.03
N ARG A 444 33.62 -31.14 6.90
CA ARG A 444 35.05 -31.38 7.15
C ARG A 444 35.87 -31.05 5.90
N ASN A 445 36.84 -30.17 6.03
CA ASN A 445 37.67 -29.64 4.95
C ASN A 445 36.83 -28.97 3.84
N ARG A 446 37.45 -28.32 2.86
CA ARG A 446 36.70 -27.60 1.81
C ARG A 446 35.89 -28.52 0.90
N GLU A 447 36.35 -29.76 0.72
CA GLU A 447 35.78 -30.75 -0.21
C GLU A 447 34.90 -31.79 0.48
N GLY A 448 34.69 -31.72 1.79
CA GLY A 448 33.86 -32.69 2.50
C GLY A 448 32.37 -32.62 2.13
N VAL A 449 31.63 -33.64 2.55
CA VAL A 449 30.16 -33.63 2.45
C VAL A 449 29.58 -32.82 3.62
N GLU A 450 28.52 -32.06 3.35
CA GLU A 450 27.79 -31.38 4.41
C GLU A 450 27.00 -32.39 5.27
N GLN A 451 27.11 -32.25 6.58
CA GLN A 451 26.48 -33.12 7.56
C GLN A 451 25.67 -32.30 8.57
N ASN A 452 24.62 -32.90 9.11
CA ASN A 452 23.85 -32.34 10.22
C ASN A 452 24.58 -32.66 11.53
N LEU A 453 25.00 -31.63 12.25
CA LEU A 453 25.46 -31.78 13.64
C LEU A 453 24.26 -32.01 14.56
N ARG A 454 23.23 -31.17 14.41
CA ARG A 454 21.98 -31.27 15.17
C ARG A 454 20.82 -30.62 14.41
N LEU A 455 19.65 -31.24 14.55
CA LEU A 455 18.39 -30.79 13.99
C LEU A 455 17.36 -30.65 15.12
N TRP A 456 16.65 -29.53 15.14
CA TRP A 456 15.50 -29.27 15.98
C TRP A 456 14.29 -28.99 15.08
N ASP A 457 13.35 -29.94 15.06
CA ASP A 457 12.14 -29.96 14.21
C ASP A 457 10.83 -29.86 15.02
N LYS A 458 10.92 -29.94 16.36
CA LYS A 458 9.80 -29.78 17.30
C LYS A 458 9.91 -28.44 18.02
N LEU A 459 9.63 -27.35 17.29
CA LEU A 459 9.73 -25.99 17.79
C LEU A 459 8.37 -25.46 18.28
N GLU A 460 8.37 -24.73 19.40
CA GLU A 460 7.17 -24.04 19.89
C GLU A 460 6.90 -22.79 19.02
N PRO A 461 5.69 -22.63 18.45
CA PRO A 461 5.37 -21.46 17.64
C PRO A 461 5.47 -20.15 18.44
N GLY A 462 6.07 -19.12 17.86
CA GLY A 462 6.11 -17.76 18.42
C GLY A 462 7.11 -17.54 19.56
N ARG A 463 7.96 -18.52 19.89
CA ARG A 463 9.08 -18.35 20.83
C ARG A 463 10.43 -18.31 20.11
N PRO A 464 11.36 -17.45 20.57
CA PRO A 464 12.74 -17.48 20.10
C PRO A 464 13.36 -18.84 20.45
N VAL A 465 13.98 -19.47 19.46
CA VAL A 465 14.68 -20.75 19.64
C VAL A 465 16.08 -20.44 20.14
N ARG A 466 16.44 -20.95 21.32
CA ARG A 466 17.77 -20.80 21.93
C ARG A 466 18.30 -22.17 22.28
N GLU A 467 18.86 -22.81 21.28
CA GLU A 467 19.26 -24.21 21.34
C GLU A 467 20.75 -24.35 21.11
N GLY A 468 21.28 -25.53 21.42
CA GLY A 468 22.65 -25.83 21.03
C GLY A 468 23.11 -27.21 21.39
N VAL A 469 24.30 -27.55 20.90
CA VAL A 469 24.88 -28.88 21.02
C VAL A 469 26.38 -28.75 21.24
N ASP A 470 26.96 -29.67 21.99
CA ASP A 470 28.39 -29.74 22.17
C ASP A 470 29.00 -30.50 20.98
N PHE A 471 29.78 -29.79 20.15
CA PHE A 471 30.46 -30.36 19.00
C PHE A 471 31.74 -31.05 19.47
N VAL A 472 31.75 -32.38 19.42
CA VAL A 472 32.92 -33.21 19.75
C VAL A 472 33.84 -33.30 18.52
N LEU A 473 35.00 -32.67 18.60
CA LEU A 473 36.01 -32.62 17.53
C LEU A 473 37.15 -33.62 17.81
N GLY A 474 36.78 -34.89 18.02
CA GLY A 474 37.72 -35.97 18.36
C GLY A 474 37.79 -37.07 17.31
N SER A 475 38.80 -37.94 17.45
CA SER A 475 39.04 -39.08 16.57
C SER A 475 37.89 -40.09 16.58
N THR A 476 37.20 -40.26 17.72
CA THR A 476 35.98 -41.07 17.84
C THR A 476 34.79 -40.53 17.04
N ALA A 477 34.81 -39.23 16.69
CA ALA A 477 33.86 -38.58 15.80
C ALA A 477 34.42 -38.40 14.37
N GLY A 478 35.60 -38.95 14.08
CA GLY A 478 36.23 -38.93 12.76
C GLY A 478 37.02 -37.64 12.43
N PHE A 479 37.42 -36.86 13.42
CA PHE A 479 38.26 -35.66 13.24
C PHE A 479 39.69 -35.90 13.72
N GLU A 480 40.66 -35.53 12.89
CA GLU A 480 42.09 -35.67 13.18
C GLU A 480 42.78 -34.30 13.28
N ALA A 481 43.96 -34.27 13.91
CA ALA A 481 44.78 -33.06 13.94
C ALA A 481 45.17 -32.64 12.51
N GLY A 482 44.90 -31.38 12.16
CA GLY A 482 45.04 -30.83 10.81
C GLY A 482 43.72 -30.61 10.07
N ASP A 483 42.61 -31.21 10.53
CA ASP A 483 41.30 -30.99 9.91
C ASP A 483 40.78 -29.56 10.12
N THR A 484 40.14 -29.01 9.08
CA THR A 484 39.42 -27.73 9.15
C THR A 484 37.92 -27.99 9.04
N VAL A 485 37.17 -27.74 10.11
CA VAL A 485 35.72 -27.93 10.14
C VAL A 485 35.01 -26.60 9.92
N TYR A 486 34.28 -26.50 8.81
CA TYR A 486 33.40 -25.37 8.51
C TYR A 486 32.01 -25.68 9.07
N TYR A 487 31.43 -24.78 9.85
CA TYR A 487 30.08 -24.97 10.39
C TYR A 487 29.24 -23.69 10.28
N TRP A 488 27.93 -23.86 10.21
CA TRP A 488 26.95 -22.77 10.14
C TRP A 488 25.62 -23.27 10.69
N ALA A 489 24.72 -22.34 10.98
CA ALA A 489 23.35 -22.67 11.34
C ALA A 489 22.42 -22.39 10.14
N GLU A 490 21.33 -23.15 10.07
CA GLU A 490 20.22 -22.93 9.13
C GLU A 490 18.91 -22.88 9.93
N ALA A 491 18.05 -21.95 9.58
CA ALA A 491 16.71 -21.80 10.14
C ALA A 491 15.73 -21.73 8.98
N ARG A 492 14.64 -22.47 9.11
CA ARG A 492 13.58 -22.53 8.12
C ARG A 492 12.27 -22.12 8.78
N ASP A 493 11.55 -21.24 8.13
CA ASP A 493 10.12 -21.07 8.40
C ASP A 493 9.33 -22.00 7.43
N ARG A 494 8.11 -21.64 7.03
CA ARG A 494 7.30 -22.44 6.11
C ARG A 494 7.45 -22.06 4.63
N SER A 495 7.97 -20.87 4.33
CA SER A 495 8.14 -20.26 3.00
C SER A 495 9.61 -19.97 2.66
N GLN A 496 10.47 -19.70 3.65
CA GLN A 496 11.84 -19.20 3.49
C GLN A 496 12.86 -19.95 4.36
N MET A 497 14.14 -19.72 4.06
CA MET A 497 15.28 -20.29 4.78
C MET A 497 16.35 -19.22 4.96
N ALA A 498 16.90 -19.12 6.17
CA ALA A 498 18.04 -18.30 6.50
C ALA A 498 19.26 -19.17 6.87
N ARG A 499 20.45 -18.70 6.52
CA ARG A 499 21.73 -19.37 6.81
C ARG A 499 22.70 -18.35 7.38
N THR A 500 23.42 -18.73 8.44
CA THR A 500 24.50 -17.88 8.99
C THR A 500 25.74 -17.92 8.11
N GLU A 501 26.64 -16.96 8.31
CA GLU A 501 28.01 -17.09 7.81
C GLU A 501 28.68 -18.36 8.35
N GLN A 502 29.62 -18.90 7.58
CA GLN A 502 30.42 -20.04 7.97
C GLN A 502 31.47 -19.63 9.01
N LYS A 503 31.53 -20.38 10.11
CA LYS A 503 32.59 -20.31 11.12
C LYS A 503 33.50 -21.54 11.00
N ILE A 504 34.70 -21.44 11.55
CA ILE A 504 35.78 -22.41 11.32
C ILE A 504 36.35 -22.92 12.65
N PHE A 505 36.46 -24.24 12.78
CA PHE A 505 37.30 -24.90 13.77
C PHE A 505 38.52 -25.50 13.08
N LYS A 506 39.73 -25.10 13.51
CA LYS A 506 40.98 -25.74 13.11
C LYS A 506 41.36 -26.75 14.18
N VAL A 507 41.37 -28.04 13.86
CA VAL A 507 41.73 -29.09 14.80
C VAL A 507 43.26 -29.15 14.88
N VAL A 508 43.83 -28.88 16.06
CA VAL A 508 45.27 -28.83 16.28
C VAL A 508 45.69 -29.94 17.24
N ASP A 509 46.92 -30.42 17.10
CA ASP A 509 47.53 -31.37 18.02
C ASP A 509 47.59 -30.80 19.45
N PRO A 510 47.17 -31.55 20.49
CA PRO A 510 47.14 -31.07 21.87
C PRO A 510 48.52 -30.65 22.40
N THR A 511 49.61 -31.20 21.88
CA THR A 511 51.00 -30.86 22.30
C THR A 511 51.38 -29.49 21.74
N ARG A 512 51.10 -29.26 20.46
CA ARG A 512 51.37 -27.98 19.78
C ARG A 512 50.51 -26.83 20.32
N ALA A 513 49.26 -27.12 20.68
CA ALA A 513 48.37 -26.15 21.33
C ALA A 513 48.84 -25.74 22.74
N LYS A 514 49.56 -26.63 23.46
CA LYS A 514 50.20 -26.30 24.74
C LYS A 514 51.51 -25.52 24.55
N GLU A 515 52.29 -25.83 23.52
CA GLU A 515 53.50 -25.09 23.15
C GLU A 515 53.20 -23.64 22.74
N GLU A 516 52.19 -23.42 21.89
CA GLU A 516 51.71 -22.08 21.52
C GLU A 516 51.27 -21.26 22.75
N LYS A 517 50.71 -21.93 23.77
CA LYS A 517 50.35 -21.28 25.05
C LYS A 517 51.57 -20.88 25.89
N ILE A 518 52.62 -21.71 25.92
CA ILE A 518 53.87 -21.39 26.62
C ILE A 518 54.57 -20.21 25.94
N GLU A 519 54.60 -20.18 24.60
CA GLU A 519 55.14 -19.05 23.84
C GLU A 519 54.36 -17.76 24.10
N ALA A 520 53.02 -17.82 24.07
CA ALA A 520 52.16 -16.68 24.40
C ALA A 520 52.37 -16.17 25.84
N LEU A 521 52.59 -17.07 26.81
CA LEU A 521 52.93 -16.71 28.19
C LEU A 521 54.29 -16.01 28.29
N GLY A 522 55.29 -16.48 27.54
CA GLY A 522 56.60 -15.84 27.46
C GLY A 522 56.53 -14.42 26.89
N ASP A 523 55.67 -14.19 25.89
CA ASP A 523 55.45 -12.86 25.33
C ASP A 523 54.69 -11.92 26.27
N ILE A 524 53.69 -12.44 26.99
CA ILE A 524 52.98 -11.67 28.03
C ILE A 524 53.97 -11.24 29.12
N LEU A 525 54.86 -12.14 29.56
CA LEU A 525 55.88 -11.85 30.58
C LEU A 525 56.77 -10.69 30.14
N LYS A 526 57.39 -10.78 28.94
CA LYS A 526 58.25 -9.72 28.40
C LYS A 526 57.54 -8.37 28.30
N ARG A 527 56.28 -8.36 27.85
CA ARG A 527 55.49 -7.14 27.71
C ARG A 527 55.16 -6.52 29.06
N LEU A 528 54.77 -7.31 30.06
CA LEU A 528 54.47 -6.80 31.40
C LEU A 528 55.73 -6.32 32.14
N GLU A 529 56.89 -6.95 31.93
CA GLU A 529 58.19 -6.46 32.43
C GLU A 529 58.53 -5.09 31.84
N MET A 530 58.36 -4.93 30.52
CA MET A 530 58.57 -3.65 29.84
C MET A 530 57.61 -2.57 30.38
N VAL A 531 56.34 -2.90 30.61
CA VAL A 531 55.37 -1.98 31.22
C VAL A 531 55.77 -1.60 32.64
N LEU A 532 56.25 -2.56 33.46
CA LEU A 532 56.74 -2.30 34.80
C LEU A 532 57.95 -1.35 34.77
N GLN A 533 58.87 -1.54 33.82
CA GLN A 533 60.02 -0.62 33.64
C GLN A 533 59.55 0.80 33.28
N TRP A 534 58.62 0.95 32.34
CA TRP A 534 58.04 2.26 31.99
C TRP A 534 57.36 2.92 33.18
N GLN A 535 56.62 2.15 33.98
CA GLN A 535 55.93 2.65 35.14
C GLN A 535 56.90 3.09 36.25
N ASN A 536 57.98 2.34 36.49
CA ASN A 536 59.03 2.72 37.44
C ASN A 536 59.77 3.99 37.00
N ALA A 537 60.04 4.15 35.69
CA ALA A 537 60.64 5.36 35.14
C ALA A 537 59.71 6.58 35.32
N ALA A 538 58.41 6.42 35.05
CA ALA A 538 57.42 7.47 35.26
C ALA A 538 57.25 7.86 36.74
N LEU A 539 57.30 6.87 37.65
CA LEU A 539 57.29 7.11 39.10
C LEU A 539 58.54 7.88 39.55
N ALA A 540 59.73 7.50 39.09
CA ALA A 540 60.96 8.20 39.40
C ALA A 540 60.93 9.66 38.92
N GLN A 541 60.37 9.91 37.73
CA GLN A 541 60.18 11.27 37.21
C GLN A 541 59.17 12.06 38.05
N THR A 542 58.07 11.42 38.47
CA THR A 542 57.05 12.04 39.33
C THR A 542 57.61 12.40 40.70
N ASP A 543 58.42 11.52 41.31
CA ASP A 543 59.08 11.77 42.59
C ASP A 543 60.09 12.93 42.48
N ARG A 544 60.82 13.06 41.37
CA ARG A 544 61.69 14.23 41.08
C ARG A 544 60.90 15.53 40.97
N HIS A 545 59.79 15.52 40.22
CA HIS A 545 58.91 16.68 40.09
C HIS A 545 58.30 17.08 41.43
N ARG A 546 57.96 16.10 42.28
CA ARG A 546 57.49 16.35 43.64
C ARG A 546 58.55 17.04 44.48
N GLU A 547 59.80 16.59 44.41
CA GLU A 547 60.90 17.19 45.17
C GLU A 547 61.16 18.64 44.73
N VAL A 548 61.18 18.92 43.43
CA VAL A 548 61.34 20.28 42.88
C VAL A 548 60.16 21.19 43.28
N ALA A 549 58.93 20.69 43.17
CA ALA A 549 57.74 21.49 43.50
C ALA A 549 57.60 21.77 45.01
N GLN A 550 57.90 20.79 45.88
CA GLN A 550 57.74 20.94 47.34
C GLN A 550 58.92 21.63 48.02
N LYS A 551 60.17 21.24 47.70
CA LYS A 551 61.36 21.78 48.38
C LYS A 551 61.86 23.08 47.75
N GLN A 552 61.83 23.18 46.42
CA GLN A 552 62.41 24.32 45.69
C GLN A 552 61.34 25.36 45.29
N LYS A 553 60.04 25.03 45.45
CA LYS A 553 58.88 25.88 45.08
C LYS A 553 58.93 26.35 43.61
N GLN A 554 59.53 25.56 42.73
CA GLN A 554 59.64 25.86 41.31
C GLN A 554 58.52 25.19 40.51
N PRO A 555 58.08 25.80 39.39
CA PRO A 555 57.13 25.18 38.49
C PRO A 555 57.78 23.99 37.77
N VAL A 556 56.98 22.98 37.45
CA VAL A 556 57.43 21.86 36.61
C VAL A 556 57.30 22.31 35.15
N PRO A 557 58.31 22.12 34.29
CA PRO A 557 58.16 22.42 32.87
C PRO A 557 57.01 21.63 32.26
N GLY A 558 56.06 22.30 31.59
CA GLY A 558 54.91 21.66 30.95
C GLY A 558 55.26 20.47 30.04
N PRO A 559 56.35 20.51 29.24
CA PRO A 559 56.81 19.36 28.47
C PRO A 559 57.22 18.15 29.32
N GLU A 560 57.76 18.35 30.52
CA GLU A 560 58.15 17.26 31.41
C GLU A 560 56.95 16.63 32.11
N ALA A 561 55.97 17.45 32.51
CA ALA A 561 54.69 16.95 33.02
C ALA A 561 53.91 16.18 31.93
N GLY A 562 53.98 16.63 30.68
CA GLY A 562 53.42 15.90 29.52
C GLY A 562 54.05 14.52 29.33
N LYS A 563 55.38 14.38 29.47
CA LYS A 563 56.05 13.08 29.38
C LYS A 563 55.54 12.05 30.39
N VAL A 564 55.21 12.49 31.60
CA VAL A 564 54.64 11.61 32.64
C VAL A 564 53.23 11.16 32.27
N LEU A 565 52.40 12.06 31.73
CA LEU A 565 51.07 11.73 31.23
C LEU A 565 51.15 10.73 30.07
N ASP A 566 52.01 10.99 29.08
CA ASP A 566 52.23 10.09 27.93
C ASP A 566 52.68 8.71 28.41
N ALA A 567 53.56 8.65 29.41
CA ALA A 567 53.99 7.38 30.01
C ALA A 567 52.83 6.62 30.69
N GLN A 568 51.93 7.31 31.42
CA GLN A 568 50.76 6.65 32.02
C GLN A 568 49.75 6.16 30.97
N GLN A 569 49.54 6.93 29.90
CA GLN A 569 48.71 6.50 28.78
C GLN A 569 49.30 5.28 28.07
N LYS A 570 50.63 5.25 27.87
CA LYS A 570 51.35 4.12 27.28
C LYS A 570 51.26 2.86 28.15
N VAL A 571 51.47 3.00 29.46
CA VAL A 571 51.35 1.89 30.44
C VAL A 571 49.94 1.30 30.41
N ARG A 572 48.91 2.15 30.41
CA ARG A 572 47.51 1.69 30.34
C ARG A 572 47.18 1.05 29.00
N GLY A 573 47.63 1.65 27.89
CA GLY A 573 47.41 1.12 26.55
C GLY A 573 48.00 -0.27 26.36
N GLU A 574 49.24 -0.46 26.82
CA GLU A 574 49.91 -1.76 26.73
C GLU A 574 49.28 -2.81 27.66
N CYS A 575 48.88 -2.43 28.88
CA CYS A 575 48.13 -3.33 29.77
C CYS A 575 46.78 -3.74 29.18
N ALA A 576 46.07 -2.82 28.51
CA ALA A 576 44.82 -3.11 27.83
C ALA A 576 45.03 -4.05 26.64
N ALA A 577 46.11 -3.84 25.88
CA ALA A 577 46.47 -4.70 24.75
C ALA A 577 46.86 -6.11 25.21
N VAL A 578 47.61 -6.24 26.30
CA VAL A 578 47.92 -7.54 26.92
C VAL A 578 46.64 -8.20 27.42
N ASN A 579 45.79 -7.48 28.16
CA ASN A 579 44.54 -8.01 28.70
C ASN A 579 43.55 -8.46 27.61
N GLY A 580 43.47 -7.72 26.48
CA GLY A 580 42.64 -8.06 25.33
C GLY A 580 43.21 -9.20 24.46
N GLY A 581 44.52 -9.45 24.53
CA GLY A 581 45.17 -10.58 23.86
C GLY A 581 44.96 -11.92 24.58
N ILE A 582 44.58 -11.89 25.87
CA ILE A 582 44.26 -13.10 26.63
C ILE A 582 42.85 -13.56 26.27
N ARG A 583 42.73 -14.79 25.76
CA ARG A 583 41.43 -15.34 25.34
C ARG A 583 40.48 -15.51 26.54
N THR A 584 39.20 -15.25 26.31
CA THR A 584 38.18 -15.25 27.38
C THR A 584 37.82 -16.65 27.88
N ASP A 585 38.11 -17.68 27.09
CA ASP A 585 37.87 -19.09 27.36
C ASP A 585 39.05 -19.78 28.08
N ASP A 586 40.19 -19.10 28.27
CA ASP A 586 41.37 -19.70 28.91
C ASP A 586 41.32 -19.60 30.44
N THR A 587 40.97 -20.71 31.10
CA THR A 587 40.84 -20.78 32.56
C THR A 587 42.17 -20.62 33.30
N SER A 588 43.31 -20.99 32.69
CA SER A 588 44.63 -20.85 33.34
C SER A 588 45.11 -19.40 33.42
N LEU A 589 44.66 -18.53 32.51
CA LEU A 589 45.04 -17.11 32.45
C LEU A 589 43.94 -16.18 32.99
N ALA A 590 42.82 -16.73 33.44
CA ALA A 590 41.68 -15.96 33.95
C ALA A 590 42.07 -15.04 35.12
N TRP A 591 42.96 -15.49 36.00
CA TRP A 591 43.44 -14.70 37.13
C TRP A 591 44.31 -13.51 36.70
N ILE A 592 45.14 -13.65 35.65
CA ILE A 592 45.94 -12.55 35.06
C ILE A 592 44.99 -11.51 34.48
N ARG A 593 44.00 -11.96 33.72
CA ARG A 593 42.98 -11.09 33.13
C ARG A 593 42.22 -10.32 34.20
N GLN A 594 41.83 -10.99 35.29
CA GLN A 594 41.15 -10.35 36.41
C GLN A 594 42.04 -9.29 37.08
N ALA A 595 43.30 -9.60 37.36
CA ALA A 595 44.26 -8.68 37.97
C ALA A 595 44.55 -7.46 37.06
N LEU A 596 44.73 -7.66 35.75
CA LEU A 596 44.89 -6.56 34.79
C LEU A 596 43.61 -5.73 34.66
N THR A 597 42.45 -6.35 34.69
CA THR A 597 41.16 -5.64 34.64
C THR A 597 40.98 -4.75 35.86
N GLU A 598 41.39 -5.20 37.05
CA GLU A 598 41.37 -4.40 38.27
C GLU A 598 42.29 -3.16 38.16
N LEU A 599 43.51 -3.35 37.63
CA LEU A 599 44.44 -2.26 37.36
C LEU A 599 43.92 -1.25 36.32
N LEU A 600 43.30 -1.76 35.24
CA LEU A 600 42.73 -0.95 34.15
C LEU A 600 41.47 -0.17 34.56
N SER A 601 40.76 -0.66 35.58
CA SER A 601 39.50 -0.06 36.04
C SER A 601 39.70 1.01 37.11
N ASP A 602 40.69 0.88 38.00
CA ASP A 602 40.86 1.81 39.13
C ASP A 602 42.17 2.61 39.13
N PRO A 603 43.36 2.04 39.43
CA PRO A 603 44.55 2.85 39.64
C PRO A 603 45.09 3.49 38.34
N MET A 604 44.96 2.85 37.17
CA MET A 604 45.48 3.42 35.90
C MET A 604 44.67 4.63 35.38
N PRO A 605 43.32 4.61 35.33
CA PRO A 605 42.55 5.81 34.98
C PRO A 605 42.79 6.97 35.96
N ARG A 606 42.88 6.68 37.27
CA ARG A 606 43.18 7.71 38.28
C ARG A 606 44.58 8.29 38.12
N ALA A 607 45.58 7.48 37.79
CA ALA A 607 46.93 7.95 37.50
C ALA A 607 46.97 8.90 36.29
N ILE A 608 46.24 8.58 35.21
CA ILE A 608 46.13 9.47 34.04
C ILE A 608 45.47 10.80 34.43
N LEU A 609 44.33 10.77 35.14
CA LEU A 609 43.65 11.98 35.59
C LEU A 609 44.53 12.82 36.54
N ALA A 610 45.30 12.19 37.42
CA ALA A 610 46.23 12.88 38.29
C ALA A 610 47.38 13.52 37.47
N ALA A 611 47.92 12.82 36.47
CA ALA A 611 48.95 13.36 35.57
C ALA A 611 48.46 14.53 34.72
N GLU A 612 47.21 14.49 34.21
CA GLU A 612 46.59 15.61 33.50
C GLU A 612 46.47 16.86 34.40
N ARG A 613 46.05 16.68 35.65
CA ARG A 613 45.99 17.78 36.63
C ARG A 613 47.36 18.37 36.92
N VAL A 614 48.40 17.54 37.02
CA VAL A 614 49.79 17.98 37.18
C VAL A 614 50.23 18.79 35.96
N GLN A 615 49.90 18.36 34.74
CA GLN A 615 50.24 19.10 33.51
C GLN A 615 49.52 20.45 33.42
N GLN A 616 48.22 20.48 33.71
CA GLN A 616 47.41 21.72 33.64
C GLN A 616 47.85 22.76 34.68
N ARG A 617 48.32 22.32 35.84
CA ARG A 617 48.76 23.18 36.95
C ARG A 617 50.28 23.36 37.02
N ALA A 618 51.02 22.91 36.01
CA ALA A 618 52.48 22.89 36.01
C ALA A 618 53.14 24.25 36.33
N SER A 619 52.49 25.36 35.99
CA SER A 619 52.93 26.74 36.27
C SER A 619 52.64 27.25 37.69
N LYS A 620 51.94 26.49 38.53
CA LYS A 620 51.52 26.86 39.90
C LYS A 620 52.05 25.87 40.95
N PRO A 621 53.26 26.11 41.52
CA PRO A 621 53.93 25.16 42.42
C PRO A 621 53.13 24.83 43.70
N ALA A 622 52.40 25.82 44.25
CA ALA A 622 51.65 25.67 45.49
C ALA A 622 50.46 24.69 45.39
N GLU A 623 49.89 24.51 44.18
CA GLU A 623 48.77 23.61 43.92
C GLU A 623 49.25 22.22 43.42
N LEU A 624 50.55 22.06 43.14
CA LEU A 624 51.09 20.87 42.48
C LEU A 624 51.37 19.71 43.44
N GLY A 625 51.67 20.02 44.70
CA GLY A 625 52.14 19.06 45.71
C GLY A 625 51.14 17.92 45.97
N ASP A 626 49.86 18.24 46.12
CA ASP A 626 48.81 17.26 46.39
C ASP A 626 48.54 16.37 45.18
N HIS A 627 48.60 16.92 43.96
CA HIS A 627 48.40 16.15 42.73
C HIS A 627 49.58 15.23 42.41
N LEU A 628 50.81 15.68 42.67
CA LEU A 628 52.00 14.82 42.55
C LEU A 628 52.00 13.71 43.60
N ASN A 629 51.49 13.97 44.80
CA ASN A 629 51.29 12.94 45.82
C ASN A 629 50.26 11.90 45.36
N ASP A 630 49.07 12.33 44.92
CA ASP A 630 48.03 11.43 44.41
C ASP A 630 48.54 10.59 43.23
N LEU A 631 49.22 11.23 42.26
CA LEU A 631 49.84 10.54 41.14
C LEU A 631 50.86 9.49 41.60
N SER A 632 51.76 9.84 42.53
CA SER A 632 52.76 8.89 43.05
C SER A 632 52.13 7.70 43.79
N VAL A 633 51.00 7.91 44.49
CA VAL A 633 50.25 6.86 45.18
C VAL A 633 49.63 5.90 44.17
N GLN A 634 48.96 6.42 43.14
CA GLN A 634 48.38 5.56 42.10
C GLN A 634 49.48 4.81 41.32
N GLN A 635 50.60 5.49 41.00
CA GLN A 635 51.71 4.84 40.31
C GLN A 635 52.31 3.69 41.13
N ARG A 636 52.47 3.85 42.45
CA ARG A 636 52.94 2.78 43.34
C ARG A 636 51.96 1.60 43.43
N ARG A 637 50.64 1.87 43.42
CA ARG A 637 49.60 0.81 43.34
C ARG A 637 49.71 0.02 42.02
N ILE A 638 49.95 0.71 40.90
CA ILE A 638 50.16 0.07 39.59
C ILE A 638 51.42 -0.80 39.62
N VAL A 639 52.54 -0.28 40.13
CA VAL A 639 53.79 -1.04 40.27
C VAL A 639 53.59 -2.28 41.14
N ALA A 640 52.87 -2.17 42.26
CA ALA A 640 52.60 -3.30 43.14
C ALA A 640 51.76 -4.38 42.45
N GLY A 641 50.70 -4.00 41.72
CA GLY A 641 49.87 -4.96 40.99
C GLY A 641 50.58 -5.59 39.78
N LEU A 642 51.44 -4.86 39.08
CA LEU A 642 52.26 -5.44 38.02
C LEU A 642 53.29 -6.43 38.57
N LYS A 643 53.90 -6.13 39.72
CA LYS A 643 54.83 -7.04 40.40
C LYS A 643 54.13 -8.31 40.91
N SER A 644 52.91 -8.21 41.43
CA SER A 644 52.18 -9.40 41.89
C SER A 644 51.84 -10.33 40.73
N ILE A 645 51.47 -9.77 39.57
CA ILE A 645 51.24 -10.56 38.35
C ILE A 645 52.54 -11.24 37.90
N LEU A 646 53.65 -10.48 37.79
CA LEU A 646 54.95 -11.01 37.36
C LEU A 646 55.56 -12.05 38.32
N ALA A 647 55.19 -12.04 39.60
CA ALA A 647 55.67 -13.03 40.57
C ALA A 647 55.02 -14.42 40.42
N VAL A 648 53.78 -14.47 39.94
CA VAL A 648 53.01 -15.72 39.83
C VAL A 648 53.11 -16.31 38.41
N LEU A 649 53.29 -15.47 37.40
CA LEU A 649 53.31 -15.86 35.99
C LEU A 649 54.37 -16.92 35.63
N PRO A 650 55.63 -16.88 36.15
CA PRO A 650 56.61 -17.93 35.91
C PRO A 650 56.20 -19.29 36.47
N LYS A 651 55.57 -19.33 37.66
CA LYS A 651 55.07 -20.58 38.25
C LYS A 651 53.96 -21.20 37.43
N THR A 652 53.04 -20.37 36.90
CA THR A 652 51.98 -20.83 35.99
C THR A 652 52.57 -21.40 34.69
N ALA A 653 53.66 -20.82 34.18
CA ALA A 653 54.36 -21.36 33.00
C ALA A 653 55.07 -22.70 33.30
N GLU A 654 55.66 -22.86 34.49
CA GLU A 654 56.24 -24.12 34.96
C GLU A 654 55.19 -25.21 35.18
N GLU A 655 54.06 -24.90 35.83
CA GLU A 655 52.94 -25.85 36.01
C GLU A 655 52.40 -26.37 34.68
N ILE A 656 52.25 -25.49 33.67
CA ILE A 656 51.84 -25.87 32.31
C ILE A 656 52.92 -26.73 31.63
N LYS A 657 54.20 -26.50 31.93
CA LYS A 657 55.35 -27.24 31.39
C LYS A 657 55.49 -28.63 32.03
N ASP A 658 55.24 -28.75 33.33
CA ASP A 658 55.31 -30.02 34.06
C ASP A 658 54.15 -30.98 33.69
N GLU A 659 52.99 -30.44 33.33
CA GLU A 659 51.87 -31.21 32.76
C GLU A 659 52.14 -31.77 31.35
N VAL A 660 53.20 -31.31 30.67
CA VAL A 660 53.58 -31.79 29.33
C VAL A 660 54.40 -33.10 29.41
N GLY A 661 54.81 -33.51 30.62
CA GLY A 661 55.71 -34.65 30.80
C GLY A 661 57.11 -34.36 30.24
N PRO A 662 58.15 -35.09 30.68
CA PRO A 662 59.49 -34.89 30.16
C PRO A 662 59.47 -35.15 28.65
N LYS A 663 60.03 -34.22 27.87
CA LYS A 663 60.30 -34.37 26.44
C LYS A 663 60.69 -35.83 26.16
N LEU A 664 60.04 -36.50 25.22
CA LEU A 664 60.72 -37.58 24.51
C LEU A 664 61.97 -36.94 23.95
N ALA A 665 63.10 -37.27 24.55
CA ALA A 665 64.41 -37.01 24.00
C ALA A 665 64.41 -37.65 22.62
N ASN A 666 64.20 -36.85 21.58
CA ASN A 666 64.72 -37.19 20.28
C ASN A 666 66.23 -37.27 20.50
N ASP A 667 66.74 -38.50 20.49
CA ASP A 667 68.16 -38.78 20.59
C ASP A 667 68.91 -37.80 19.70
N LEU A 668 69.90 -37.12 20.30
CA LEU A 668 70.92 -36.42 19.54
C LEU A 668 71.38 -37.37 18.41
N PRO A 669 71.58 -36.89 17.17
CA PRO A 669 72.24 -37.68 16.14
C PRO A 669 73.48 -38.37 16.74
N ASN A 670 73.64 -39.68 16.52
CA ASN A 670 74.68 -40.48 17.20
C ASN A 670 76.08 -39.84 17.09
N ASP A 671 76.36 -39.16 15.98
CA ASP A 671 77.60 -38.43 15.73
C ASP A 671 77.81 -37.21 16.63
N VAL A 672 76.75 -36.58 17.14
CA VAL A 672 76.83 -35.47 18.10
C VAL A 672 76.92 -36.00 19.54
N LYS A 673 76.20 -37.08 19.85
CA LYS A 673 76.27 -37.75 21.16
C LYS A 673 77.68 -38.29 21.43
N ASP A 674 78.29 -38.97 20.45
CA ASP A 674 79.65 -39.49 20.55
C ASP A 674 80.68 -38.36 20.72
N LYS A 675 80.47 -37.22 20.05
CA LYS A 675 81.33 -36.03 20.20
C LYS A 675 81.22 -35.39 21.59
N LEU A 676 80.02 -35.31 22.16
CA LEU A 676 79.81 -34.76 23.49
C LEU A 676 80.29 -35.71 24.60
N GLU A 677 80.13 -37.03 24.43
CA GLU A 677 80.75 -38.01 25.34
C GLU A 677 82.28 -37.94 25.27
N ASN A 678 82.86 -37.88 24.07
CA ASN A 678 84.30 -37.71 23.91
C ASN A 678 84.79 -36.37 24.52
N LEU A 679 84.04 -35.28 24.35
CA LEU A 679 84.35 -34.00 24.98
C LEU A 679 84.32 -34.10 26.52
N LYS A 680 83.30 -34.74 27.08
CA LYS A 680 83.17 -34.95 28.53
C LYS A 680 84.34 -35.78 29.08
N ASP A 681 84.71 -36.86 28.40
CA ASP A 681 85.84 -37.70 28.82
C ASP A 681 87.17 -36.95 28.70
N LYS A 682 87.34 -36.15 27.65
CA LYS A 682 88.51 -35.27 27.48
C LYS A 682 88.55 -34.15 28.52
N MET A 683 87.42 -33.59 28.95
CA MET A 683 87.37 -32.59 30.03
C MET A 683 87.72 -33.19 31.39
N LYS A 684 87.37 -34.45 31.64
CA LYS A 684 87.85 -35.18 32.83
C LYS A 684 89.37 -35.42 32.77
N GLU A 685 89.87 -35.88 31.63
CA GLU A 685 91.33 -36.04 31.40
C GLU A 685 92.06 -34.70 31.59
N PHE A 686 91.50 -33.59 31.07
CA PHE A 686 92.00 -32.25 31.28
C PHE A 686 92.04 -31.86 32.76
N ALA A 687 90.95 -32.05 33.50
CA ALA A 687 90.90 -31.74 34.93
C ALA A 687 91.93 -32.54 35.74
N ASP A 688 92.14 -33.82 35.40
CA ASP A 688 93.13 -34.68 36.05
C ASP A 688 94.57 -34.30 35.68
N GLU A 689 94.85 -33.96 34.42
CA GLU A 689 96.15 -33.47 33.98
C GLU A 689 96.44 -32.08 34.56
N GLN A 690 95.46 -31.18 34.61
CA GLN A 690 95.59 -29.87 35.23
C GLN A 690 95.88 -29.95 36.73
N ARG A 691 95.21 -30.84 37.46
CA ARG A 691 95.55 -31.09 38.88
C ARG A 691 97.00 -31.54 39.06
N LYS A 692 97.57 -32.28 38.09
CA LYS A 692 98.99 -32.65 38.10
C LYS A 692 99.89 -31.48 37.73
N VAL A 693 99.50 -30.67 36.74
CA VAL A 693 100.24 -29.47 36.34
C VAL A 693 100.31 -28.48 37.49
N VAL A 694 99.20 -28.18 38.16
CA VAL A 694 99.14 -27.30 39.34
C VAL A 694 100.05 -27.82 40.45
N LYS A 695 99.99 -29.11 40.79
CA LYS A 695 100.87 -29.71 41.81
C LYS A 695 102.35 -29.66 41.44
N ALA A 696 102.69 -29.97 40.20
CA ALA A 696 104.07 -29.90 39.72
C ALA A 696 104.59 -28.45 39.65
N ASN A 697 103.73 -27.49 39.30
CA ASN A 697 104.04 -26.07 39.34
C ASN A 697 104.23 -25.56 40.78
N GLU A 698 103.43 -26.02 41.75
CA GLU A 698 103.63 -25.67 43.17
C GLU A 698 104.98 -26.17 43.71
N ASP A 699 105.45 -27.34 43.26
CA ASP A 699 106.76 -27.86 43.63
C ASP A 699 107.91 -27.09 42.95
N LEU A 700 107.70 -26.63 41.71
CA LEU A 700 108.65 -25.77 40.98
C LEU A 700 108.70 -24.34 41.54
N ALA A 701 107.59 -23.81 42.04
CA ALA A 701 107.47 -22.45 42.60
C ALA A 701 108.28 -22.24 43.89
N LYS A 702 108.74 -23.33 44.54
CA LYS A 702 109.60 -23.28 45.74
C LYS A 702 111.06 -22.93 45.44
N THR A 703 111.47 -22.91 44.16
CA THR A 703 112.83 -22.63 43.72
C THR A 703 112.84 -21.40 42.79
N PRO A 704 113.71 -20.40 43.00
CA PRO A 704 113.84 -19.26 42.08
C PRO A 704 114.20 -19.72 40.65
N VAL A 705 113.62 -19.06 39.65
CA VAL A 705 113.68 -19.46 38.23
C VAL A 705 115.11 -19.50 37.65
N GLU A 706 116.04 -18.80 38.30
CA GLU A 706 117.45 -18.69 37.90
C GLU A 706 118.31 -19.90 38.35
N ASP A 707 117.84 -20.72 39.31
CA ASP A 707 118.57 -21.84 39.93
C ASP A 707 118.01 -23.24 39.58
N LEU A 708 117.17 -23.33 38.55
CA LEU A 708 116.53 -24.59 38.14
C LEU A 708 117.56 -25.61 37.60
N SER A 709 117.54 -26.83 38.16
CA SER A 709 118.33 -27.97 37.65
C SER A 709 117.89 -28.38 36.24
N GLU A 710 118.75 -29.06 35.48
CA GLU A 710 118.42 -29.56 34.13
C GLU A 710 117.23 -30.56 34.14
N GLU A 711 116.98 -31.24 35.26
CA GLU A 711 115.80 -32.10 35.44
C GLU A 711 114.51 -31.27 35.59
N GLN A 712 114.56 -30.19 36.36
CA GLN A 712 113.41 -29.28 36.55
C GLN A 712 113.08 -28.47 35.29
N LYS A 713 114.09 -28.10 34.48
CA LYS A 713 113.84 -27.48 33.15
C LYS A 713 113.13 -28.43 32.20
N LYS A 714 113.50 -29.72 32.21
CA LYS A 714 112.79 -30.76 31.45
C LYS A 714 111.37 -30.97 31.95
N GLU A 715 111.13 -30.81 33.25
CA GLU A 715 109.80 -30.89 33.83
C GLU A 715 108.93 -29.68 33.41
N LEU A 716 109.48 -28.47 33.40
CA LEU A 716 108.80 -27.27 32.90
C LEU A 716 108.42 -27.38 31.41
N GLU A 717 109.31 -27.89 30.56
CA GLU A 717 109.01 -28.18 29.14
C GLU A 717 107.90 -29.23 28.99
N LYS A 718 107.83 -30.23 29.88
CA LYS A 718 106.72 -31.21 29.89
C LYS A 718 105.40 -30.56 30.30
N LEU A 719 105.39 -29.69 31.32
CA LEU A 719 104.19 -28.97 31.74
C LEU A 719 103.67 -28.06 30.63
N LYS A 720 104.59 -27.33 29.97
CA LYS A 720 104.25 -26.51 28.81
C LYS A 720 103.65 -27.33 27.67
N ALA A 721 104.19 -28.52 27.39
CA ALA A 721 103.64 -29.42 26.37
C ALA A 721 102.23 -29.93 26.72
N ILE A 722 101.91 -30.09 28.01
CA ILE A 722 100.56 -30.45 28.47
C ILE A 722 99.59 -29.27 28.27
N GLU A 723 99.98 -28.05 28.63
CA GLU A 723 99.15 -26.86 28.38
C GLU A 723 98.92 -26.61 26.88
N ASP A 724 99.98 -26.74 26.05
CA ASP A 724 99.91 -26.64 24.59
C ASP A 724 98.95 -27.66 23.96
N LYS A 725 98.92 -28.88 24.52
CA LYS A 725 97.99 -29.94 24.10
C LYS A 725 96.54 -29.52 24.38
N TRP A 726 96.27 -28.99 25.56
CA TRP A 726 94.90 -28.65 25.99
C TRP A 726 94.37 -27.37 25.36
N GLU A 727 95.20 -26.35 25.17
CA GLU A 727 94.82 -25.14 24.43
C GLU A 727 94.34 -25.49 23.01
N LYS A 728 95.11 -26.31 22.28
CA LYS A 728 94.74 -26.75 20.93
C LYS A 728 93.43 -27.53 20.92
N PHE A 729 93.25 -28.45 21.87
CA PHE A 729 92.03 -29.23 22.00
C PHE A 729 90.81 -28.34 22.31
N LEU A 730 90.92 -27.43 23.28
CA LEU A 730 89.85 -26.50 23.66
C LEU A 730 89.45 -25.58 22.51
N LYS A 731 90.43 -25.10 21.74
CA LYS A 731 90.21 -24.26 20.55
C LYS A 731 89.48 -25.01 19.43
N GLU A 732 89.85 -26.27 19.20
CA GLU A 732 89.18 -27.14 18.22
C GLU A 732 87.75 -27.48 18.69
N ALA A 733 87.58 -27.84 19.97
CA ALA A 733 86.28 -28.11 20.58
C ALA A 733 85.33 -26.91 20.50
N TYR A 734 85.81 -25.70 20.79
CA TYR A 734 85.05 -24.46 20.63
C TYR A 734 84.60 -24.26 19.18
N THR A 735 85.53 -24.42 18.23
CA THR A 735 85.26 -24.25 16.81
C THR A 735 84.23 -25.26 16.32
N ASP A 736 84.26 -26.50 16.80
CA ASP A 736 83.31 -27.54 16.40
C ASP A 736 81.95 -27.41 17.08
N LEU A 737 81.89 -27.03 18.37
CA LEU A 737 80.65 -26.68 19.07
C LEU A 737 79.93 -25.50 18.42
N SER A 738 80.68 -24.49 17.93
CA SER A 738 80.11 -23.32 17.25
C SER A 738 79.43 -23.64 15.91
N LYS A 739 79.78 -24.77 15.27
CA LYS A 739 79.20 -25.24 13.99
C LYS A 739 77.91 -26.05 14.18
N ILE A 740 77.57 -26.42 15.41
CA ILE A 740 76.34 -27.17 15.70
C ILE A 740 75.15 -26.21 15.55
N PRO A 741 74.13 -26.54 14.73
CA PRO A 741 72.95 -25.69 14.58
C PRO A 741 72.29 -25.45 15.94
N LYS A 742 71.84 -24.21 16.22
CA LYS A 742 71.23 -23.77 17.49
C LYS A 742 70.24 -24.81 18.04
N GLN A 743 70.73 -25.67 18.92
CA GLN A 743 69.92 -26.44 19.84
C GLN A 743 70.09 -25.83 21.23
N ASP A 744 69.02 -25.92 21.99
CA ASP A 744 68.78 -25.37 23.32
C ASP A 744 69.87 -25.85 24.30
N PHE A 745 71.02 -25.17 24.34
CA PHE A 745 71.98 -25.33 25.43
C PHE A 745 71.30 -24.79 26.67
N SER A 746 70.95 -25.69 27.58
CA SER A 746 70.15 -25.43 28.77
C SER A 746 70.75 -24.44 29.78
N ASP A 747 71.91 -23.84 29.49
CA ASP A 747 72.40 -22.64 30.17
C ASP A 747 73.41 -21.89 29.26
N PRO A 748 73.13 -20.63 28.85
CA PRO A 748 74.08 -19.81 28.09
C PRO A 748 75.41 -19.58 28.81
N ARG A 749 75.46 -19.80 30.14
CA ARG A 749 76.66 -19.64 30.97
C ARG A 749 77.73 -20.69 30.67
N LEU A 750 77.35 -21.92 30.31
CA LEU A 750 78.31 -23.01 30.09
C LEU A 750 79.27 -22.76 28.92
N LEU A 751 78.78 -22.10 27.86
CA LEU A 751 79.62 -21.72 26.73
C LEU A 751 80.55 -20.55 27.10
N GLN A 752 80.07 -19.65 27.95
CA GLN A 752 80.86 -18.55 28.50
C GLN A 752 81.96 -19.07 29.44
N GLU A 753 81.65 -20.06 30.28
CA GLU A 753 82.60 -20.76 31.16
C GLU A 753 83.67 -21.50 30.34
N LEU A 754 83.30 -22.22 29.28
CA LEU A 754 84.27 -22.91 28.41
C LEU A 754 85.23 -21.93 27.72
N VAL A 755 84.71 -20.77 27.27
CA VAL A 755 85.54 -19.70 26.68
C VAL A 755 86.49 -19.12 27.72
N GLN A 756 86.02 -18.88 28.94
CA GLN A 756 86.85 -18.40 30.03
C GLN A 756 87.96 -19.41 30.38
N THR A 757 87.64 -20.70 30.48
CA THR A 757 88.65 -21.74 30.75
C THR A 757 89.70 -21.82 29.64
N TYR A 758 89.31 -21.64 28.37
CA TYR A 758 90.26 -21.55 27.26
C TYR A 758 91.21 -20.35 27.40
N GLU A 759 90.68 -19.16 27.71
CA GLU A 759 91.49 -17.95 27.90
C GLU A 759 92.47 -18.10 29.08
N GLU A 760 92.05 -18.74 30.17
CA GLU A 760 92.89 -19.02 31.34
C GLU A 760 94.03 -20.01 31.04
N VAL A 761 93.76 -21.06 30.27
CA VAL A 761 94.78 -22.03 29.81
C VAL A 761 95.78 -21.37 28.85
N GLU A 762 95.31 -20.53 27.93
CA GLU A 762 96.17 -19.76 27.02
C GLU A 762 97.11 -18.82 27.82
N MET A 763 96.58 -18.13 28.83
CA MET A 763 97.38 -17.30 29.75
C MET A 763 98.40 -18.13 30.55
N ALA A 764 98.01 -19.30 31.09
CA ALA A 764 98.89 -20.17 31.86
C ALA A 764 100.09 -20.67 31.04
N LYS A 765 99.85 -21.10 29.80
CA LYS A 765 100.91 -21.44 28.84
C LYS A 765 101.82 -20.25 28.56
N ASP A 766 101.25 -19.08 28.32
CA ASP A 766 102.02 -17.87 28.02
C ASP A 766 102.96 -17.51 29.18
N CYS A 767 102.50 -17.65 30.42
CA CYS A 767 103.32 -17.48 31.63
C CYS A 767 104.45 -18.52 31.72
N LEU A 768 104.17 -19.81 31.46
CA LEU A 768 105.19 -20.86 31.40
C LEU A 768 106.23 -20.62 30.30
N SER A 769 105.82 -20.03 29.17
CA SER A 769 106.71 -19.72 28.05
C SER A 769 107.66 -18.53 28.32
N LYS A 770 107.21 -17.57 29.15
CA LYS A 770 107.92 -16.31 29.42
C LYS A 770 108.83 -16.37 30.66
N LYS A 771 108.88 -17.49 31.39
CA LYS A 771 109.66 -17.65 32.65
C LYS A 771 109.40 -16.52 33.66
N ALA A 772 108.17 -16.02 33.73
CA ALA A 772 107.81 -14.88 34.57
C ALA A 772 107.30 -15.35 35.94
N GLN A 773 107.85 -14.79 37.02
CA GLN A 773 107.37 -14.94 38.40
C GLN A 773 106.19 -13.99 38.63
N GLU A 774 104.98 -14.41 38.31
CA GLU A 774 103.72 -13.98 38.96
C GLU A 774 102.56 -14.73 38.29
N ILE A 775 101.91 -15.62 39.04
CA ILE A 775 100.72 -16.36 38.57
C ILE A 775 99.58 -15.97 39.51
N ALA A 776 98.56 -15.32 38.94
CA ALA A 776 97.28 -15.13 39.59
C ALA A 776 96.36 -16.29 39.18
N CYS A 777 96.12 -17.21 40.11
CA CYS A 777 94.80 -17.76 40.36
C CYS A 777 94.82 -18.44 41.74
N ALA A 778 94.01 -17.92 42.66
CA ALA A 778 93.80 -18.51 43.96
C ALA A 778 92.93 -19.77 43.81
N LEU A 779 93.23 -20.80 44.61
CA LEU A 779 92.53 -22.09 44.65
C LEU A 779 91.02 -21.98 44.96
N GLU A 780 90.51 -20.80 45.29
CA GLU A 780 89.11 -20.56 45.69
C GLU A 780 88.14 -20.40 44.50
N GLU A 781 88.64 -20.18 43.27
CA GLU A 781 87.77 -19.93 42.10
C GLU A 781 87.59 -21.15 41.16
N CYS A 782 88.28 -22.28 41.39
CA CYS A 782 88.19 -23.48 40.55
C CYS A 782 87.11 -24.51 40.97
N GLY A 783 86.12 -24.12 41.79
CA GLY A 783 84.88 -24.88 41.95
C GLY A 783 85.03 -26.38 42.27
N ALA A 784 85.95 -26.74 43.16
CA ALA A 784 86.16 -28.13 43.60
C ALA A 784 85.53 -28.41 44.98
N GLU A 785 84.34 -27.85 45.24
CA GLU A 785 83.44 -28.34 46.28
C GLU A 785 82.08 -28.69 45.67
N ASN A 786 81.92 -30.01 45.43
CA ASN A 786 80.77 -30.78 44.93
C ASN A 786 80.64 -30.99 43.42
#